data_AF-A0AAN9V301-F1
#
_entry.id   AF-A0AAN9V301-F1
#
_cell.length_a   1.000
_cell.length_b   1.000
_cell.length_c   1.000
_cell.angle_alpha   90.00
_cell.angle_beta   90.00
_cell.angle_gamma   90.00
#
_symmetry.space_group_name_H-M   'P 1'
#
loop_
_entity.id
_entity.type
_entity.pdbx_description
1 polymer ?
#
loop_
_entity_poly.entity_id
_entity_poly.type
_entity_poly.pdbx_seq_one_letter_code
_entity_poly.pdbx_strand_id
1 'polypeptide(L)'
;MSKSGLALLAAQALSAVAVASTLPVRLETRSQLTSRLANIHVSFEIPVEDTVTYTYGSCVSVRHHDAHHVIGHSADSEDLRLVWIHPEDIKSHGCISAWDSIGSLIGRSEPQRLQRRNLNKRGPFSVQMNNDTGIDTWGPWFDGVELLQSKNLSAVDVEAAKSKEIAIVGAGMSGLMTYLVLHQAGMTNVSIIEASQRLGGRVHTAYLSGGPFDYSYQEMGPMRFPETAVYSNQTYNITDHQLVFQLAGEMNSLNNHDRNFSVDFIPWLQSSPNGLTYQNGYKLDTGLPPTVSQVAQANISTPTTPSYDALSKKVDLITQNETLLAEIAQNTFKAHKDFLVNGMGGLGGDTWSEFAYMVNYLNGSLEDADELGADDSSFWGELYDAVYFGAATWKTIDGGLNRLPLSFHPLVDDVTTMGRKIERVQYDEDCGKVNLQWRHNYTDRVFQNASYDYTVFALPFSIVKKLRLPSLPAPITNAIANLPFEAACKVALEYETRFWEHYENPIFGGCSTTTDTPGIGSVCYPSYCLNCTGPATLLATYASGDWGARWVSVPEAEHVQYVVDAMAEIHGQVAYDQYTGNYNRRCWMLDEFEGGSWASPTIGQHQLYIPEYFKTYNNMIFVGEQTSYTHAWIASALESGIRGGVQLLLELGLVDEAKDTVEKWMARWIEVLESKLKYSVYALETFFYHSQADKHPIVVIGVSYFDSYSYPANERSVPETTVARKMLCAAGRKTPRVENAAYSLFGIFDIYMLLLYGEGGKGLLPLPGREHEAVGRRVDLNFRGKITQK
;
A
#
# COMPACT_ATOMS: atom_id res chain seq x y z
N MET A 1 30.13 3.82 -44.77
CA MET A 1 30.88 2.56 -44.53
C MET A 1 30.52 1.57 -45.63
N SER A 2 31.51 0.94 -46.27
CA SER A 2 31.33 0.04 -47.43
C SER A 2 30.63 -1.27 -47.05
N LYS A 3 29.83 -1.84 -47.97
CA LYS A 3 29.16 -3.16 -47.86
C LYS A 3 30.13 -4.31 -47.52
N SER A 4 31.43 -4.15 -47.77
CA SER A 4 32.46 -5.12 -47.37
C SER A 4 32.70 -5.18 -45.85
N GLY A 5 32.35 -4.13 -45.10
CA GLY A 5 32.46 -4.10 -43.63
C GLY A 5 31.36 -4.89 -42.91
N LEU A 6 30.14 -4.95 -43.48
CA LEU A 6 29.02 -5.68 -42.88
C LEU A 6 29.18 -7.21 -43.01
N ALA A 7 29.78 -7.70 -44.09
CA ALA A 7 30.02 -9.14 -44.28
C ALA A 7 31.10 -9.69 -43.33
N LEU A 8 32.13 -8.88 -43.00
CA LEU A 8 33.18 -9.27 -42.07
C LEU A 8 32.68 -9.29 -40.60
N LEU A 9 31.80 -8.36 -40.23
CA LEU A 9 31.15 -8.31 -38.92
C LEU A 9 30.17 -9.48 -38.71
N ALA A 10 29.44 -9.90 -39.75
CA ALA A 10 28.54 -11.06 -39.68
C ALA A 10 29.28 -12.40 -39.55
N ALA A 11 30.40 -12.57 -40.25
CA ALA A 11 31.23 -13.78 -40.14
C ALA A 11 31.96 -13.89 -38.78
N GLN A 12 32.35 -12.74 -38.18
CA GLN A 12 32.93 -12.70 -36.83
C GLN A 12 31.90 -12.97 -35.73
N ALA A 13 30.65 -12.53 -35.89
CA ALA A 13 29.57 -12.84 -34.95
C ALA A 13 29.21 -14.33 -34.95
N LEU A 14 29.14 -14.98 -36.13
CA LEU A 14 28.86 -16.42 -36.26
C LEU A 14 29.97 -17.31 -35.69
N SER A 15 31.23 -16.85 -35.71
CA SER A 15 32.36 -17.62 -35.15
C SER A 15 32.44 -17.54 -33.62
N ALA A 16 31.97 -16.45 -33.00
CA ALA A 16 31.95 -16.28 -31.54
C ALA A 16 30.86 -17.13 -30.87
N VAL A 17 29.67 -17.23 -31.51
CA VAL A 17 28.54 -18.06 -31.03
C VAL A 17 28.91 -19.55 -31.03
N ALA A 18 29.71 -20.00 -32.00
CA ALA A 18 30.15 -21.40 -32.09
C ALA A 18 31.17 -21.81 -31.02
N VAL A 19 31.89 -20.87 -30.39
CA VAL A 19 32.88 -21.16 -29.32
C VAL A 19 32.21 -21.22 -27.95
N ALA A 20 31.12 -20.47 -27.74
CA ALA A 20 30.40 -20.42 -26.47
C ALA A 20 29.76 -21.76 -26.05
N SER A 21 29.48 -22.66 -27.00
CA SER A 21 28.77 -23.93 -26.73
C SER A 21 29.67 -25.11 -26.31
N THR A 22 30.94 -24.88 -25.97
CA THR A 22 31.91 -25.97 -25.64
C THR A 22 32.76 -25.69 -24.40
N LEU A 23 32.50 -24.60 -23.68
CA LEU A 23 33.32 -24.15 -22.56
C LEU A 23 32.70 -24.57 -21.20
N PRO A 24 33.51 -24.91 -20.18
CA PRO A 24 33.04 -25.41 -18.87
C PRO A 24 32.09 -24.49 -18.10
N VAL A 25 32.19 -23.18 -18.31
CA VAL A 25 31.42 -22.17 -17.60
C VAL A 25 30.52 -21.42 -18.58
N ARG A 26 29.23 -21.44 -18.31
CA ARG A 26 28.23 -20.73 -19.10
C ARG A 26 27.91 -19.40 -18.44
N LEU A 27 27.86 -18.34 -19.25
CA LEU A 27 27.72 -16.95 -18.81
C LEU A 27 26.57 -16.29 -19.55
N GLU A 28 25.54 -15.88 -18.82
CA GLU A 28 24.33 -15.31 -19.42
C GLU A 28 23.84 -14.05 -18.72
N THR A 29 23.40 -13.09 -19.53
CA THR A 29 22.64 -11.92 -19.09
C THR A 29 21.20 -12.12 -19.54
N ARG A 30 20.29 -12.43 -18.60
CA ARG A 30 18.89 -12.82 -18.92
C ARG A 30 18.00 -11.66 -19.40
N SER A 31 18.51 -10.43 -19.43
CA SER A 31 17.81 -9.22 -19.89
C SER A 31 18.72 -8.30 -20.70
N GLN A 32 18.13 -7.47 -21.57
CA GLN A 32 18.87 -6.47 -22.34
C GLN A 32 19.48 -5.41 -21.42
N LEU A 33 20.75 -5.04 -21.63
CA LEU A 33 21.48 -4.12 -20.75
C LEU A 33 21.13 -2.65 -21.06
N THR A 34 20.03 -2.18 -20.46
CA THR A 34 19.52 -0.81 -20.56
C THR A 34 20.13 0.14 -19.52
N SER A 35 20.90 -0.38 -18.56
CA SER A 35 21.58 0.35 -17.48
C SER A 35 23.09 0.07 -17.47
N ARG A 36 23.87 0.72 -16.60
CA ARG A 36 25.31 0.41 -16.39
C ARG A 36 25.54 -0.93 -15.71
N LEU A 37 24.47 -1.65 -15.40
CA LEU A 37 24.48 -2.75 -14.47
C LEU A 37 23.86 -3.98 -15.09
N ALA A 38 24.57 -5.10 -14.98
CA ALA A 38 24.25 -6.36 -15.61
C ALA A 38 24.32 -7.49 -14.58
N ASN A 39 23.24 -8.25 -14.44
CA ASN A 39 23.29 -9.54 -13.76
C ASN A 39 23.87 -10.57 -14.73
N ILE A 40 24.94 -11.24 -14.31
CA ILE A 40 25.61 -12.30 -15.02
C ILE A 40 25.33 -13.58 -14.24
N HIS A 41 24.51 -14.44 -14.81
CA HIS A 41 24.29 -15.78 -14.31
C HIS A 41 25.45 -16.64 -14.78
N VAL A 42 26.14 -17.26 -13.82
CA VAL A 42 27.24 -18.17 -14.04
C VAL A 42 26.75 -19.56 -13.68
N SER A 43 26.82 -20.48 -14.63
CA SER A 43 26.54 -21.89 -14.36
C SER A 43 27.72 -22.76 -14.77
N PHE A 44 28.06 -23.73 -13.93
CA PHE A 44 29.22 -24.61 -14.12
C PHE A 44 28.75 -25.94 -14.70
N GLU A 45 29.10 -26.22 -15.96
CA GLU A 45 28.85 -27.54 -16.56
C GLU A 45 29.89 -28.57 -16.09
N ILE A 46 31.08 -28.11 -15.72
CA ILE A 46 32.17 -28.92 -15.14
C ILE A 46 32.74 -28.16 -13.93
N PRO A 47 32.99 -28.82 -12.79
CA PRO A 47 33.61 -28.20 -11.62
C PRO A 47 34.99 -27.62 -11.95
N VAL A 48 35.28 -26.41 -11.45
CA VAL A 48 36.57 -25.72 -11.61
C VAL A 48 37.18 -25.57 -10.21
N GLU A 49 38.34 -26.18 -9.95
CA GLU A 49 38.93 -26.25 -8.60
C GLU A 49 39.64 -24.94 -8.15
N ASP A 50 39.82 -23.99 -9.06
CA ASP A 50 40.62 -22.78 -8.87
C ASP A 50 39.78 -21.49 -8.99
N THR A 51 40.30 -20.39 -8.43
CA THR A 51 39.69 -19.06 -8.54
C THR A 51 39.45 -18.66 -10.00
N VAL A 52 38.19 -18.42 -10.34
CA VAL A 52 37.76 -17.96 -11.66
C VAL A 52 37.77 -16.43 -11.70
N THR A 53 38.43 -15.87 -12.71
CA THR A 53 38.41 -14.43 -12.99
C THR A 53 37.41 -14.13 -14.09
N TYR A 54 36.49 -13.19 -13.86
CA TYR A 54 35.50 -12.76 -14.85
C TYR A 54 35.90 -11.39 -15.39
N THR A 55 35.87 -11.21 -16.70
CA THR A 55 36.29 -9.97 -17.36
C THR A 55 35.32 -9.57 -18.45
N TYR A 56 35.30 -8.29 -18.81
CA TYR A 56 34.63 -7.82 -20.02
C TYR A 56 35.64 -7.27 -21.02
N GLY A 57 35.49 -7.62 -22.28
CA GLY A 57 36.38 -7.15 -23.33
C GLY A 57 35.94 -7.57 -24.72
N SER A 58 36.89 -7.63 -25.64
CA SER A 58 36.62 -8.09 -27.00
C SER A 58 36.16 -9.55 -27.00
N CYS A 59 35.13 -9.88 -27.78
CA CYS A 59 34.66 -11.26 -27.95
C CYS A 59 35.69 -12.19 -28.60
N VAL A 60 36.78 -11.63 -29.14
CA VAL A 60 37.91 -12.38 -29.71
C VAL A 60 39.14 -12.39 -28.81
N SER A 61 39.08 -11.81 -27.60
CA SER A 61 40.20 -11.84 -26.66
C SER A 61 40.54 -13.30 -26.32
N VAL A 62 41.82 -13.62 -26.32
CA VAL A 62 42.34 -14.97 -26.01
C VAL A 62 43.15 -15.00 -24.72
N ARG A 63 43.39 -13.84 -24.10
CA ARG A 63 44.08 -13.70 -22.83
C ARG A 63 43.33 -12.73 -21.93
N HIS A 64 43.33 -13.00 -20.62
CA HIS A 64 42.59 -12.19 -19.66
C HIS A 64 43.07 -10.71 -19.61
N HIS A 65 44.34 -10.43 -19.91
CA HIS A 65 44.87 -9.05 -19.95
C HIS A 65 44.43 -8.24 -21.16
N ASP A 66 43.89 -8.88 -22.19
CA ASP A 66 43.30 -8.18 -23.35
C ASP A 66 41.88 -7.67 -23.03
N ALA A 67 41.40 -7.93 -21.82
CA ALA A 67 40.12 -7.42 -21.35
C ALA A 67 40.17 -5.91 -21.15
N HIS A 68 39.00 -5.27 -21.31
CA HIS A 68 38.85 -3.87 -20.96
C HIS A 68 38.95 -3.66 -19.45
N HIS A 69 38.36 -4.56 -18.67
CA HIS A 69 38.42 -4.55 -17.21
C HIS A 69 37.99 -5.90 -16.64
N VAL A 70 38.36 -6.12 -15.38
CA VAL A 70 37.92 -7.26 -14.58
C VAL A 70 36.56 -6.92 -13.95
N ILE A 71 35.64 -7.88 -14.02
CA ILE A 71 34.30 -7.81 -13.43
C ILE A 71 34.34 -8.27 -11.98
N GLY A 72 35.03 -9.38 -11.70
CA GLY A 72 35.11 -9.97 -10.37
C GLY A 72 35.91 -11.26 -10.39
N HIS A 73 36.06 -11.85 -9.21
CA HIS A 73 36.70 -13.15 -9.01
C HIS A 73 35.77 -14.00 -8.15
N SER A 74 35.71 -15.31 -8.39
CA SER A 74 35.02 -16.27 -7.53
C SER A 74 35.96 -17.43 -7.23
N ALA A 75 36.01 -17.87 -5.98
CA ALA A 75 36.65 -19.13 -5.59
C ALA A 75 35.66 -20.31 -5.59
N ASP A 76 34.36 -20.02 -5.75
CA ASP A 76 33.30 -21.01 -5.70
C ASP A 76 33.05 -21.61 -7.08
N SER A 77 32.86 -22.93 -7.09
CA SER A 77 32.60 -23.74 -8.29
C SER A 77 31.12 -24.13 -8.45
N GLU A 78 30.24 -23.47 -7.68
CA GLU A 78 28.78 -23.64 -7.75
C GLU A 78 28.13 -22.53 -8.57
N ASP A 79 26.92 -22.79 -9.07
CA ASP A 79 26.12 -21.81 -9.81
C ASP A 79 25.96 -20.53 -8.99
N LEU A 80 26.40 -19.41 -9.57
CA LEU A 80 26.49 -18.15 -8.86
C LEU A 80 26.03 -16.99 -9.76
N ARG A 81 25.67 -15.88 -9.12
CA ARG A 81 25.25 -14.67 -9.81
C ARG A 81 26.24 -13.56 -9.54
N LEU A 82 26.92 -13.12 -10.59
CA LEU A 82 27.75 -11.94 -10.53
C LEU A 82 26.95 -10.73 -10.96
N VAL A 83 27.31 -9.60 -10.40
CA VAL A 83 26.71 -8.34 -10.77
C VAL A 83 27.82 -7.44 -11.29
N TRP A 84 27.63 -6.97 -12.50
CA TRP A 84 28.65 -6.25 -13.24
C TRP A 84 28.24 -4.80 -13.43
N ILE A 85 29.01 -3.90 -12.80
CA ILE A 85 28.91 -2.46 -13.01
C ILE A 85 29.95 -2.07 -14.06
N HIS A 86 29.50 -1.69 -15.24
CA HIS A 86 30.42 -1.41 -16.32
C HIS A 86 30.94 0.05 -16.30
N PRO A 87 32.23 0.29 -16.64
CA PRO A 87 32.82 1.63 -16.74
C PRO A 87 32.11 2.58 -17.73
N GLU A 88 32.32 3.89 -17.60
CA GLU A 88 31.69 4.91 -18.48
C GLU A 88 32.16 4.82 -19.94
N ASP A 89 33.41 4.40 -20.12
CA ASP A 89 34.15 4.31 -21.37
C ASP A 89 33.95 2.97 -22.10
N ILE A 90 33.10 2.09 -21.56
CA ILE A 90 32.81 0.80 -22.16
C ILE A 90 32.25 0.93 -23.58
N LYS A 91 32.65 0.01 -24.45
CA LYS A 91 32.11 -0.17 -25.80
C LYS A 91 31.04 -1.25 -25.79
N SER A 92 29.90 -0.96 -26.42
CA SER A 92 28.86 -1.96 -26.72
C SER A 92 29.43 -3.04 -27.65
N HIS A 93 28.84 -4.24 -27.60
CA HIS A 93 29.21 -5.44 -28.37
C HIS A 93 30.47 -6.19 -27.92
N GLY A 94 30.95 -5.98 -26.69
CA GLY A 94 31.96 -6.85 -26.06
C GLY A 94 31.32 -8.08 -25.41
N CYS A 95 32.16 -9.04 -24.98
CA CYS A 95 31.71 -10.27 -24.32
C CYS A 95 32.26 -10.34 -22.90
N ILE A 96 31.51 -11.01 -22.03
CA ILE A 96 31.97 -11.44 -20.71
C ILE A 96 32.76 -12.74 -20.91
N SER A 97 33.91 -12.86 -20.26
CA SER A 97 34.78 -14.04 -20.31
C SER A 97 35.18 -14.47 -18.92
N ALA A 98 35.16 -15.78 -18.66
CA ALA A 98 35.68 -16.43 -17.45
C ALA A 98 37.04 -17.06 -17.74
N TRP A 99 37.99 -16.90 -16.81
CA TRP A 99 39.36 -17.38 -16.92
C TRP A 99 39.75 -18.18 -15.69
N ASP A 100 40.50 -19.27 -15.87
CA ASP A 100 41.11 -20.03 -14.76
C ASP A 100 42.32 -19.30 -14.14
N SER A 101 42.91 -19.90 -13.10
CA SER A 101 44.08 -19.36 -12.37
C SER A 101 45.33 -19.15 -13.23
N ILE A 102 45.47 -19.88 -14.33
CA ILE A 102 46.58 -19.78 -15.28
C ILE A 102 46.26 -18.89 -16.50
N GLY A 103 45.04 -18.34 -16.57
CA GLY A 103 44.61 -17.37 -17.56
C GLY A 103 44.02 -17.96 -18.85
N SER A 104 43.64 -19.24 -18.85
CA SER A 104 42.94 -19.91 -19.96
C SER A 104 41.45 -19.56 -19.98
N LEU A 105 40.87 -19.41 -21.17
CA LEU A 105 39.45 -19.11 -21.33
C LEU A 105 38.59 -20.35 -21.00
N ILE A 106 37.73 -20.25 -19.99
CA ILE A 106 36.85 -21.33 -19.52
C ILE A 106 35.36 -21.01 -19.65
N GLY A 107 35.00 -19.80 -20.09
CA GLY A 107 33.62 -19.42 -20.37
C GLY A 107 33.52 -18.12 -21.15
N ARG A 108 32.50 -17.98 -22.02
CA ARG A 108 32.24 -16.75 -22.76
C ARG A 108 30.75 -16.53 -23.01
N SER A 109 30.27 -15.32 -22.77
CA SER A 109 28.88 -14.91 -23.03
C SER A 109 28.66 -14.52 -24.50
N GLU A 110 27.40 -14.37 -24.88
CA GLU A 110 27.00 -13.62 -26.08
C GLU A 110 27.44 -12.14 -26.02
N PRO A 111 27.58 -11.45 -27.18
CA PRO A 111 27.93 -10.03 -27.23
C PRO A 111 26.88 -9.13 -26.57
N GLN A 112 27.34 -8.29 -25.65
CA GLN A 112 26.51 -7.46 -24.79
C GLN A 112 26.13 -6.14 -25.48
N ARG A 113 24.83 -5.81 -25.56
CA ARG A 113 24.35 -4.54 -26.15
C ARG A 113 24.04 -3.53 -25.04
N LEU A 114 24.78 -2.41 -24.99
CA LEU A 114 24.72 -1.40 -23.91
C LEU A 114 24.05 -0.08 -24.35
N GLN A 115 23.21 0.52 -23.48
CA GLN A 115 22.70 1.90 -23.64
C GLN A 115 23.40 2.90 -22.70
N ARG A 116 23.72 4.11 -23.18
CA ARG A 116 24.42 5.16 -22.39
C ARG A 116 23.43 6.13 -21.73
N ARG A 117 23.52 6.31 -20.40
CA ARG A 117 22.93 7.41 -19.63
C ARG A 117 23.93 7.96 -18.59
N ASN A 118 23.93 9.28 -18.36
CA ASN A 118 24.79 9.96 -17.39
C ASN A 118 24.21 9.88 -15.97
N LEU A 119 25.05 9.68 -14.94
CA LEU A 119 24.67 9.61 -13.53
C LEU A 119 25.40 10.69 -12.71
N ASN A 120 24.69 11.33 -11.77
CA ASN A 120 25.28 12.19 -10.74
C ASN A 120 25.75 11.37 -9.54
N LYS A 121 26.85 11.78 -8.89
CA LYS A 121 27.43 11.17 -7.67
C LYS A 121 26.48 11.26 -6.47
N ARG A 122 26.39 10.18 -5.67
CA ARG A 122 25.60 10.05 -4.43
C ARG A 122 26.32 10.61 -3.20
N GLY A 123 25.55 11.18 -2.26
CA GLY A 123 25.92 11.40 -0.86
C GLY A 123 25.47 10.23 0.04
N PRO A 124 25.63 10.32 1.38
CA PRO A 124 25.66 9.18 2.31
C PRO A 124 24.28 8.62 2.76
N PHE A 125 23.25 8.57 1.90
CA PHE A 125 21.90 8.10 2.31
C PHE A 125 21.21 7.14 1.31
N SER A 126 20.55 6.12 1.90
CA SER A 126 19.49 5.15 1.50
C SER A 126 18.92 5.13 0.07
N VAL A 127 18.39 3.96 -0.33
CA VAL A 127 17.48 3.84 -1.49
C VAL A 127 16.22 4.65 -1.20
N GLN A 128 16.14 5.86 -1.75
CA GLN A 128 14.99 6.76 -1.57
C GLN A 128 13.76 6.19 -2.27
N MET A 129 12.81 5.56 -1.57
CA MET A 129 11.55 5.09 -2.17
C MET A 129 10.61 6.27 -2.44
N ASN A 130 10.73 6.90 -3.60
CA ASN A 130 9.92 8.05 -4.02
C ASN A 130 9.66 8.05 -5.54
N ASN A 131 8.95 9.06 -6.04
CA ASN A 131 8.65 9.18 -7.47
C ASN A 131 9.91 9.16 -8.35
N ASP A 132 11.06 9.64 -7.85
CA ASP A 132 12.32 9.59 -8.61
C ASP A 132 12.90 8.18 -8.71
N THR A 133 12.57 7.28 -7.77
CA THR A 133 12.82 5.84 -7.94
C THR A 133 11.68 5.12 -8.63
N GLY A 134 10.55 5.78 -8.88
CA GLY A 134 9.30 5.27 -9.46
C GLY A 134 8.33 4.66 -8.43
N ILE A 135 8.61 4.84 -7.14
CA ILE A 135 7.74 4.40 -6.05
C ILE A 135 6.80 5.57 -5.77
N ASP A 136 5.53 5.35 -6.06
CA ASP A 136 4.49 6.33 -5.78
C ASP A 136 4.07 6.25 -4.31
N THR A 137 4.69 7.06 -3.45
CA THR A 137 4.43 7.03 -2.01
C THR A 137 2.99 7.40 -1.66
N TRP A 138 2.27 8.11 -2.52
CA TRP A 138 0.88 8.46 -2.27
C TRP A 138 -0.11 7.45 -2.85
N GLY A 139 0.35 6.59 -3.76
CA GLY A 139 -0.47 5.65 -4.53
C GLY A 139 -0.08 4.19 -4.33
N PRO A 140 -0.36 3.32 -5.33
CA PRO A 140 0.16 1.96 -5.38
C PRO A 140 1.70 2.04 -5.47
N TRP A 141 2.35 2.03 -4.30
CA TRP A 141 3.78 2.32 -4.18
C TRP A 141 4.69 1.27 -4.83
N PHE A 142 4.10 0.14 -5.27
CA PHE A 142 4.78 -0.90 -6.05
C PHE A 142 3.94 -1.28 -7.28
N ASP A 143 3.74 -0.34 -8.19
CA ASP A 143 3.19 -0.63 -9.51
C ASP A 143 4.26 -1.27 -10.39
N GLY A 144 4.02 -2.51 -10.82
CA GLY A 144 5.04 -3.47 -11.19
C GLY A 144 6.01 -3.05 -12.29
N VAL A 145 7.24 -3.58 -12.16
CA VAL A 145 8.20 -3.87 -13.25
C VAL A 145 8.92 -2.68 -13.91
N GLU A 146 8.41 -1.45 -13.89
CA GLU A 146 9.11 -0.32 -14.53
C GLU A 146 10.24 0.28 -13.66
N LEU A 147 10.10 0.11 -12.34
CA LEU A 147 10.98 0.67 -11.30
C LEU A 147 12.45 0.24 -11.42
N LEU A 148 12.67 -1.04 -11.67
CA LEU A 148 13.99 -1.66 -11.56
C LEU A 148 14.72 -1.76 -12.90
N GLN A 149 14.03 -1.41 -14.00
CA GLN A 149 14.68 -1.22 -15.30
C GLN A 149 15.47 0.10 -15.34
N SER A 150 15.20 1.04 -14.42
CA SER A 150 15.70 2.41 -14.50
C SER A 150 16.89 2.77 -13.59
N LYS A 151 17.30 1.92 -12.62
CA LYS A 151 18.43 2.25 -11.71
C LYS A 151 19.41 1.11 -11.43
N ASN A 152 20.69 1.46 -11.61
CA ASN A 152 21.89 0.72 -11.25
C ASN A 152 21.97 0.44 -9.73
N LEU A 153 21.81 -0.82 -9.33
CA LEU A 153 22.13 -1.33 -8.00
C LEU A 153 23.45 -2.10 -8.05
N SER A 154 24.46 -1.72 -7.28
CA SER A 154 25.80 -2.35 -7.28
C SER A 154 25.77 -3.86 -7.10
N ALA A 155 26.91 -4.52 -7.31
CA ALA A 155 27.05 -5.93 -6.93
C ALA A 155 26.69 -6.16 -5.47
N VAL A 156 25.60 -6.91 -5.26
CA VAL A 156 25.15 -7.39 -3.97
C VAL A 156 25.71 -8.78 -3.84
N ASP A 157 26.59 -8.96 -2.86
CA ASP A 157 26.88 -10.27 -2.33
C ASP A 157 25.63 -10.74 -1.57
N VAL A 158 24.86 -11.64 -2.18
CA VAL A 158 23.57 -12.10 -1.67
C VAL A 158 23.75 -12.80 -0.32
N GLU A 159 24.82 -13.57 -0.15
CA GLU A 159 25.12 -14.24 1.11
C GLU A 159 25.47 -13.22 2.19
N ALA A 160 26.32 -12.23 1.87
CA ALA A 160 26.61 -11.14 2.80
C ALA A 160 25.36 -10.32 3.15
N ALA A 161 24.46 -10.08 2.19
CA ALA A 161 23.19 -9.38 2.42
C ALA A 161 22.25 -10.20 3.33
N LYS A 162 22.12 -11.50 3.10
CA LYS A 162 21.27 -12.41 3.90
C LYS A 162 21.85 -12.72 5.29
N SER A 163 23.16 -12.55 5.46
CA SER A 163 23.84 -12.70 6.76
C SER A 163 23.62 -11.54 7.75
N LYS A 164 23.05 -10.41 7.28
CA LYS A 164 22.85 -9.20 8.08
C LYS A 164 21.98 -9.45 9.31
N GLU A 165 22.40 -8.90 10.45
CA GLU A 165 21.68 -8.98 11.72
C GLU A 165 20.54 -7.97 11.74
N ILE A 166 19.30 -8.46 11.77
CA ILE A 166 18.09 -7.61 11.74
C ILE A 166 17.35 -7.74 13.07
N ALA A 167 16.98 -6.62 13.67
CA ALA A 167 16.03 -6.57 14.79
C ALA A 167 14.66 -6.06 14.33
N ILE A 168 13.60 -6.73 14.77
CA ILE A 168 12.22 -6.25 14.68
C ILE A 168 11.75 -5.93 16.10
N VAL A 169 11.46 -4.66 16.39
CA VAL A 169 11.01 -4.22 17.71
C VAL A 169 9.48 -4.12 17.70
N GLY A 170 8.83 -5.06 18.39
CA GLY A 170 7.37 -5.22 18.46
C GLY A 170 6.90 -6.47 17.71
N ALA A 171 6.23 -7.38 18.42
CA ALA A 171 5.60 -8.59 17.87
C ALA A 171 4.10 -8.40 17.58
N GLY A 172 3.70 -7.18 17.20
CA GLY A 172 2.38 -6.90 16.65
C GLY A 172 2.23 -7.39 15.21
N MET A 173 1.04 -7.24 14.62
CA MET A 173 0.76 -7.76 13.27
C MET A 173 1.73 -7.23 12.19
N SER A 174 2.16 -5.97 12.26
CA SER A 174 3.15 -5.42 11.32
C SER A 174 4.54 -6.05 11.49
N GLY A 175 5.00 -6.25 12.72
CA GLY A 175 6.30 -6.87 13.00
C GLY A 175 6.33 -8.36 12.64
N LEU A 176 5.25 -9.10 12.95
CA LEU A 176 5.08 -10.49 12.54
C LEU A 176 5.03 -10.63 11.02
N MET A 177 4.35 -9.71 10.33
CA MET A 177 4.30 -9.70 8.87
C MET A 177 5.66 -9.38 8.25
N THR A 178 6.39 -8.38 8.79
CA THR A 178 7.76 -8.09 8.35
C THR A 178 8.67 -9.31 8.53
N TYR A 179 8.59 -10.00 9.67
CA TYR A 179 9.35 -11.24 9.88
C TYR A 179 9.02 -12.29 8.82
N LEU A 180 7.73 -12.55 8.57
CA LEU A 180 7.29 -13.53 7.57
C LEU A 180 7.85 -13.22 6.18
N VAL A 181 7.83 -11.94 5.77
CA VAL A 181 8.40 -11.49 4.49
C VAL A 181 9.90 -11.76 4.42
N LEU A 182 10.65 -11.37 5.45
CA LEU A 182 12.11 -11.57 5.48
C LEU A 182 12.48 -13.05 5.53
N HIS A 183 11.75 -13.84 6.31
CA HIS A 183 11.92 -15.29 6.40
C HIS A 183 11.68 -15.96 5.04
N GLN A 184 10.62 -15.58 4.33
CA GLN A 184 10.31 -16.10 2.99
C GLN A 184 11.34 -15.66 1.93
N ALA A 185 11.99 -14.52 2.12
CA ALA A 185 13.12 -14.08 1.30
C ALA A 185 14.45 -14.81 1.62
N GLY A 186 14.45 -15.71 2.61
CA GLY A 186 15.63 -16.48 3.02
C GLY A 186 16.55 -15.77 4.00
N MET A 187 16.08 -14.69 4.66
CA MET A 187 16.82 -14.07 5.75
C MET A 187 16.75 -14.96 6.99
N THR A 188 17.89 -15.29 7.58
CA THR A 188 17.98 -16.22 8.73
C THR A 188 18.37 -15.53 10.03
N ASN A 189 19.04 -14.37 9.96
CA ASN A 189 19.55 -13.65 11.12
C ASN A 189 18.62 -12.51 11.55
N VAL A 190 17.35 -12.87 11.82
CA VAL A 190 16.30 -11.94 12.20
C VAL A 190 15.84 -12.26 13.63
N SER A 191 15.80 -11.25 14.50
CA SER A 191 15.31 -11.38 15.87
C SER A 191 14.11 -10.47 16.11
N ILE A 192 13.11 -10.96 16.84
CA ILE A 192 11.96 -10.17 17.28
C ILE A 192 12.14 -9.83 18.76
N ILE A 193 11.91 -8.58 19.11
CA ILE A 193 12.02 -8.06 20.48
C ILE A 193 10.65 -7.53 20.88
N GLU A 194 10.01 -8.19 21.84
CA GLU A 194 8.67 -7.86 22.31
C GLU A 194 8.71 -7.40 23.78
N ALA A 195 8.04 -6.28 24.07
CA ALA A 195 8.01 -5.71 25.41
C ALA A 195 7.03 -6.43 26.35
N SER A 196 5.93 -6.95 25.80
CA SER A 196 4.92 -7.70 26.52
C SER A 196 5.28 -9.20 26.63
N GLN A 197 4.30 -10.00 27.05
CA GLN A 197 4.42 -11.47 27.17
C GLN A 197 3.57 -12.20 26.11
N ARG A 198 3.13 -11.50 25.05
CA ARG A 198 2.27 -12.08 24.01
C ARG A 198 2.58 -11.52 22.63
N LEU A 199 2.21 -12.30 21.62
CA LEU A 199 2.15 -11.83 20.23
C LEU A 199 0.85 -11.03 19.99
N GLY A 200 0.86 -10.20 18.95
CA GLY A 200 -0.34 -9.63 18.33
C GLY A 200 -0.61 -8.15 18.53
N GLY A 201 0.13 -7.45 19.41
CA GLY A 201 -0.07 -6.02 19.64
C GLY A 201 -1.52 -5.70 19.98
N ARG A 202 -2.19 -4.77 19.29
CA ARG A 202 -3.61 -4.45 19.51
C ARG A 202 -4.63 -5.56 19.21
N VAL A 203 -4.24 -6.68 18.59
CA VAL A 203 -5.12 -7.85 18.49
C VAL A 203 -5.29 -8.46 19.87
N HIS A 204 -6.52 -8.46 20.39
CA HIS A 204 -6.81 -8.93 21.74
C HIS A 204 -8.23 -9.46 21.89
N THR A 205 -8.35 -10.78 22.01
CA THR A 205 -9.56 -11.48 22.46
C THR A 205 -9.47 -11.74 23.97
N ALA A 206 -10.52 -11.44 24.73
CA ALA A 206 -10.63 -11.82 26.14
C ALA A 206 -11.56 -13.02 26.27
N TYR A 207 -11.06 -14.13 26.82
CA TYR A 207 -11.85 -15.32 27.17
C TYR A 207 -12.25 -15.20 28.64
N LEU A 208 -13.55 -15.05 28.94
CA LEU A 208 -14.03 -14.81 30.31
C LEU A 208 -14.25 -16.12 31.06
N SER A 209 -14.82 -17.12 30.37
CA SER A 209 -14.95 -18.50 30.84
C SER A 209 -14.50 -19.49 29.76
N GLY A 210 -13.68 -20.46 30.15
CA GLY A 210 -13.17 -21.48 29.25
C GLY A 210 -12.09 -20.97 28.29
N GLY A 211 -12.00 -21.59 27.11
CA GLY A 211 -11.09 -21.26 26.04
C GLY A 211 -11.80 -20.83 24.74
N PRO A 212 -11.06 -20.80 23.61
CA PRO A 212 -11.55 -20.33 22.32
C PRO A 212 -12.89 -20.92 21.87
N PHE A 213 -13.10 -22.21 22.12
CA PHE A 213 -14.26 -22.95 21.63
C PHE A 213 -15.32 -23.21 22.71
N ASP A 214 -15.19 -22.57 23.88
CA ASP A 214 -16.26 -22.49 24.89
C ASP A 214 -17.17 -21.27 24.65
N TYR A 215 -16.81 -20.42 23.69
CA TYR A 215 -17.63 -19.31 23.16
C TYR A 215 -18.11 -18.26 24.17
N SER A 216 -17.48 -18.20 25.35
CA SER A 216 -17.57 -17.05 26.26
C SER A 216 -16.31 -16.18 26.14
N TYR A 217 -16.27 -15.40 25.06
CA TYR A 217 -15.19 -14.45 24.82
C TYR A 217 -15.72 -13.18 24.18
N GLN A 218 -14.89 -12.13 24.16
CA GLN A 218 -15.17 -10.94 23.35
C GLN A 218 -13.88 -10.29 22.85
N GLU A 219 -14.01 -9.62 21.70
CA GLU A 219 -12.93 -8.90 21.04
C GLU A 219 -12.72 -7.52 21.65
N MET A 220 -11.64 -7.41 22.44
CA MET A 220 -11.21 -6.17 23.08
C MET A 220 -10.35 -5.29 22.15
N GLY A 221 -9.80 -5.89 21.09
CA GLY A 221 -9.14 -5.21 19.97
C GLY A 221 -10.03 -5.11 18.72
N PRO A 222 -9.50 -5.36 17.50
CA PRO A 222 -10.31 -5.47 16.29
C PRO A 222 -11.30 -6.63 16.44
N MET A 223 -12.43 -6.57 15.74
CA MET A 223 -13.54 -7.52 15.94
C MET A 223 -13.89 -8.36 14.68
N ARG A 224 -13.57 -7.83 13.50
CA ARG A 224 -14.15 -8.28 12.23
C ARG A 224 -13.39 -7.69 11.04
N PHE A 225 -13.67 -8.23 9.86
CA PHE A 225 -13.10 -7.83 8.59
C PHE A 225 -14.22 -7.66 7.55
N PRO A 226 -14.33 -6.51 6.89
CA PRO A 226 -15.21 -6.34 5.75
C PRO A 226 -14.69 -7.17 4.56
N GLU A 227 -15.60 -7.75 3.78
CA GLU A 227 -15.23 -8.65 2.68
C GLU A 227 -15.69 -8.13 1.32
N THR A 228 -16.96 -7.74 1.20
CA THR A 228 -17.51 -7.19 -0.04
C THR A 228 -18.34 -5.94 0.20
N ALA A 229 -18.37 -5.05 -0.78
CA ALA A 229 -19.24 -3.86 -0.83
C ALA A 229 -20.16 -3.93 -2.06
N VAL A 230 -21.28 -3.21 -2.03
CA VAL A 230 -22.22 -3.14 -3.16
C VAL A 230 -22.47 -1.68 -3.53
N TYR A 231 -22.12 -1.33 -4.78
CA TYR A 231 -22.35 -0.01 -5.34
C TYR A 231 -22.94 -0.15 -6.74
N SER A 232 -23.94 0.67 -7.09
CA SER A 232 -24.59 0.64 -8.40
C SER A 232 -25.05 -0.77 -8.85
N ASN A 233 -25.57 -1.57 -7.91
CA ASN A 233 -25.97 -2.98 -8.09
C ASN A 233 -24.83 -3.95 -8.50
N GLN A 234 -23.57 -3.56 -8.30
CA GLN A 234 -22.40 -4.40 -8.52
C GLN A 234 -21.72 -4.70 -7.18
N THR A 235 -21.31 -5.96 -6.99
CA THR A 235 -20.52 -6.38 -5.84
C THR A 235 -19.03 -6.22 -6.12
N TYR A 236 -18.32 -5.63 -5.17
CA TYR A 236 -16.88 -5.41 -5.19
C TYR A 236 -16.25 -6.13 -4.00
N ASN A 237 -15.12 -6.80 -4.22
CA ASN A 237 -14.29 -7.24 -3.10
C ASN A 237 -13.60 -6.02 -2.51
N ILE A 238 -13.54 -5.95 -1.18
CA ILE A 238 -12.73 -4.96 -0.47
C ILE A 238 -11.31 -5.54 -0.44
N THR A 239 -10.47 -5.03 -1.34
CA THR A 239 -9.24 -5.67 -1.82
C THR A 239 -8.11 -5.68 -0.81
N ASP A 240 -7.87 -4.57 -0.13
CA ASP A 240 -6.86 -4.41 0.91
C ASP A 240 -7.10 -5.37 2.10
N HIS A 241 -8.36 -5.60 2.46
CA HIS A 241 -8.72 -6.57 3.49
C HIS A 241 -8.52 -8.04 3.09
N GLN A 242 -8.40 -8.34 1.78
CA GLN A 242 -8.09 -9.71 1.33
C GLN A 242 -6.73 -10.19 1.83
N LEU A 243 -5.82 -9.26 2.14
CA LEU A 243 -4.51 -9.57 2.71
C LEU A 243 -4.62 -10.35 4.03
N VAL A 244 -5.65 -10.07 4.85
CA VAL A 244 -5.88 -10.78 6.12
C VAL A 244 -6.28 -12.24 5.85
N PHE A 245 -7.18 -12.46 4.89
CA PHE A 245 -7.61 -13.81 4.52
C PHE A 245 -6.48 -14.62 3.88
N GLN A 246 -5.66 -13.96 3.06
CA GLN A 246 -4.46 -14.56 2.47
C GLN A 246 -3.45 -14.97 3.54
N LEU A 247 -3.17 -14.09 4.51
CA LEU A 247 -2.24 -14.39 5.60
C LEU A 247 -2.72 -15.59 6.41
N ALA A 248 -3.99 -15.64 6.79
CA ALA A 248 -4.55 -16.79 7.50
C ALA A 248 -4.39 -18.10 6.71
N GLY A 249 -4.62 -18.08 5.40
CA GLY A 249 -4.40 -19.24 4.53
C GLY A 249 -2.93 -19.69 4.49
N GLU A 250 -2.00 -18.72 4.45
CA GLU A 250 -0.56 -18.97 4.51
C GLU A 250 -0.16 -19.60 5.85
N MET A 251 -0.60 -19.02 6.97
CA MET A 251 -0.29 -19.52 8.32
C MET A 251 -0.88 -20.91 8.55
N ASN A 252 -2.09 -21.17 8.06
CA ASN A 252 -2.69 -22.50 8.09
C ASN A 252 -1.83 -23.51 7.31
N SER A 253 -1.30 -23.12 6.15
CA SER A 253 -0.43 -23.98 5.34
C SER A 253 0.91 -24.24 6.03
N LEU A 254 1.56 -23.21 6.57
CA LEU A 254 2.83 -23.32 7.30
C LEU A 254 2.71 -24.20 8.55
N ASN A 255 1.56 -24.14 9.22
CA ASN A 255 1.27 -24.97 10.40
C ASN A 255 0.69 -26.34 10.05
N ASN A 256 0.72 -26.77 8.78
CA ASN A 256 0.16 -28.04 8.30
C ASN A 256 -1.31 -28.25 8.73
N HIS A 257 -2.09 -27.18 8.80
CA HIS A 257 -3.47 -27.15 9.27
C HIS A 257 -3.67 -27.75 10.68
N ASP A 258 -2.69 -27.58 11.58
CA ASP A 258 -2.87 -27.91 13.00
C ASP A 258 -4.03 -27.11 13.60
N ARG A 259 -4.99 -27.82 14.22
CA ARG A 259 -6.18 -27.23 14.85
C ARG A 259 -5.85 -26.28 16.00
N ASN A 260 -4.70 -26.42 16.64
CA ASN A 260 -4.28 -25.50 17.70
C ASN A 260 -3.92 -24.11 17.16
N PHE A 261 -3.47 -24.04 15.89
CA PHE A 261 -3.00 -22.83 15.24
C PHE A 261 -3.84 -22.41 14.03
N SER A 262 -4.92 -23.15 13.72
CA SER A 262 -5.77 -22.86 12.57
C SER A 262 -6.49 -21.53 12.72
N VAL A 263 -6.52 -20.74 11.66
CA VAL A 263 -7.25 -19.48 11.57
C VAL A 263 -8.41 -19.71 10.61
N ASP A 264 -9.60 -19.91 11.18
CA ASP A 264 -10.81 -20.25 10.44
C ASP A 264 -11.80 -19.07 10.50
N PHE A 265 -12.25 -18.60 9.35
CA PHE A 265 -13.19 -17.49 9.27
C PHE A 265 -14.64 -17.97 9.32
N ILE A 266 -15.45 -17.25 10.08
CA ILE A 266 -16.90 -17.42 10.17
C ILE A 266 -17.59 -16.08 9.81
N PRO A 267 -18.87 -16.13 9.38
CA PRO A 267 -19.62 -14.91 9.10
C PRO A 267 -19.71 -14.00 10.33
N TRP A 268 -19.62 -12.69 10.11
CA TRP A 268 -19.94 -11.68 11.12
C TRP A 268 -21.27 -11.00 10.76
N LEU A 269 -22.18 -10.87 11.73
CA LEU A 269 -23.42 -10.14 11.57
C LEU A 269 -23.18 -8.68 11.98
N GLN A 270 -23.08 -7.79 10.99
CA GLN A 270 -22.76 -6.38 11.24
C GLN A 270 -23.89 -5.62 11.93
N SER A 271 -25.13 -5.89 11.52
CA SER A 271 -26.32 -5.26 12.06
C SER A 271 -27.40 -6.29 12.34
N SER A 272 -28.29 -5.94 13.27
CA SER A 272 -29.46 -6.75 13.61
C SER A 272 -30.70 -5.85 13.59
N PRO A 273 -31.74 -6.19 12.79
CA PRO A 273 -32.99 -5.42 12.77
C PRO A 273 -33.71 -5.42 14.12
N ASN A 274 -33.42 -6.42 14.96
CA ASN A 274 -33.97 -6.61 16.30
C ASN A 274 -33.08 -6.01 17.40
N GLY A 275 -31.95 -5.38 17.06
CA GLY A 275 -31.19 -4.57 18.01
C GLY A 275 -32.09 -3.51 18.65
N LEU A 276 -31.80 -3.11 19.88
CA LEU A 276 -32.67 -2.25 20.69
C LEU A 276 -32.25 -0.78 20.60
N THR A 277 -33.22 0.13 20.62
CA THR A 277 -32.99 1.58 20.68
C THR A 277 -33.56 2.12 21.99
N TYR A 278 -32.71 2.28 23.00
CA TYR A 278 -33.11 2.78 24.31
C TYR A 278 -32.87 4.29 24.41
N GLN A 279 -33.96 5.08 24.46
CA GLN A 279 -33.88 6.53 24.59
C GLN A 279 -34.88 7.03 25.63
N ASN A 280 -34.44 7.93 26.50
CA ASN A 280 -35.23 8.64 27.50
C ASN A 280 -36.10 7.70 28.38
N GLY A 281 -35.60 6.50 28.68
CA GLY A 281 -36.33 5.51 29.47
C GLY A 281 -37.51 4.85 28.75
N TYR A 282 -37.72 5.12 27.45
CA TYR A 282 -38.87 4.59 26.71
C TYR A 282 -38.75 3.07 26.50
N LYS A 283 -39.84 2.36 26.82
CA LYS A 283 -39.99 0.91 26.67
C LYS A 283 -41.39 0.59 26.15
N LEU A 284 -41.49 -0.48 25.37
CA LEU A 284 -42.75 -1.05 24.93
C LEU A 284 -43.45 -1.77 26.10
N ASP A 285 -44.71 -2.17 25.90
CA ASP A 285 -45.48 -2.96 26.88
C ASP A 285 -44.80 -4.31 27.22
N THR A 286 -43.92 -4.80 26.34
CA THR A 286 -43.07 -5.97 26.58
C THR A 286 -42.00 -5.75 27.64
N GLY A 287 -41.76 -4.51 28.06
CA GLY A 287 -40.69 -4.12 28.99
C GLY A 287 -39.32 -3.93 28.33
N LEU A 288 -39.22 -4.10 27.01
CA LEU A 288 -38.00 -3.85 26.23
C LEU A 288 -38.12 -2.54 25.43
N PRO A 289 -37.00 -1.87 25.12
CA PRO A 289 -36.96 -0.78 24.16
C PRO A 289 -37.45 -1.24 22.77
N PRO A 290 -37.91 -0.32 21.91
CA PRO A 290 -38.25 -0.65 20.53
C PRO A 290 -37.01 -1.14 19.79
N THR A 291 -37.23 -2.06 18.85
CA THR A 291 -36.18 -2.53 17.95
C THR A 291 -35.83 -1.46 16.90
N VAL A 292 -34.65 -1.54 16.30
CA VAL A 292 -34.20 -0.69 15.19
C VAL A 292 -35.23 -0.68 14.06
N SER A 293 -35.78 -1.85 13.70
CA SER A 293 -36.80 -1.94 12.66
C SER A 293 -38.13 -1.29 13.04
N GLN A 294 -38.55 -1.37 14.30
CA GLN A 294 -39.76 -0.69 14.76
C GLN A 294 -39.59 0.84 14.76
N VAL A 295 -38.43 1.34 15.15
CA VAL A 295 -38.11 2.79 15.07
C VAL A 295 -38.11 3.26 13.62
N ALA A 296 -37.48 2.50 12.71
CA ALA A 296 -37.46 2.82 11.28
C ALA A 296 -38.86 2.87 10.67
N GLN A 297 -39.75 1.92 11.03
CA GLN A 297 -41.14 1.90 10.56
C GLN A 297 -41.98 3.05 11.10
N ALA A 298 -41.64 3.57 12.28
CA ALA A 298 -42.33 4.71 12.87
C ALA A 298 -42.00 6.05 12.17
N ASN A 299 -41.08 6.08 11.20
CA ASN A 299 -40.65 7.29 10.46
C ASN A 299 -40.35 8.48 11.40
N ILE A 300 -39.74 8.20 12.55
CA ILE A 300 -39.31 9.23 13.49
C ILE A 300 -38.00 9.82 12.95
N SER A 301 -38.11 10.70 11.94
CA SER A 301 -36.99 11.55 11.53
C SER A 301 -36.95 12.77 12.43
N THR A 302 -35.76 13.14 12.92
CA THR A 302 -35.54 14.47 13.46
C THR A 302 -35.86 15.51 12.38
N PRO A 303 -36.67 16.54 12.68
CA PRO A 303 -36.96 17.58 11.71
C PRO A 303 -35.66 18.35 11.40
N THR A 304 -35.21 18.30 10.15
CA THR A 304 -34.04 19.04 9.66
C THR A 304 -34.44 20.42 9.12
N THR A 305 -33.50 21.35 9.10
CA THR A 305 -33.69 22.66 8.49
C THR A 305 -33.42 22.59 6.98
N PRO A 306 -34.02 23.47 6.15
CA PRO A 306 -33.68 23.54 4.72
C PRO A 306 -32.21 23.87 4.44
N SER A 307 -31.52 24.58 5.36
CA SER A 307 -30.09 24.89 5.25
C SER A 307 -29.23 23.66 5.51
N TYR A 308 -29.56 22.88 6.54
CA TYR A 308 -28.97 21.57 6.82
C TYR A 308 -29.08 20.65 5.61
N ASP A 309 -30.30 20.46 5.08
CA ASP A 309 -30.54 19.57 3.93
C ASP A 309 -29.72 19.98 2.70
N ALA A 310 -29.54 21.29 2.49
CA ALA A 310 -28.76 21.83 1.39
C ALA A 310 -27.25 21.62 1.58
N LEU A 311 -26.75 21.67 2.81
CA LEU A 311 -25.35 21.39 3.15
C LEU A 311 -25.07 19.88 3.08
N SER A 312 -25.90 19.05 3.71
CA SER A 312 -25.81 17.58 3.67
C SER A 312 -25.69 17.08 2.24
N LYS A 313 -26.58 17.51 1.34
CA LYS A 313 -26.54 17.10 -0.07
C LYS A 313 -25.23 17.45 -0.77
N LYS A 314 -24.54 18.53 -0.40
CA LYS A 314 -23.25 18.89 -0.98
C LYS A 314 -22.12 18.03 -0.42
N VAL A 315 -22.18 17.69 0.87
CA VAL A 315 -21.24 16.78 1.53
C VAL A 315 -21.39 15.36 0.97
N ASP A 316 -22.64 14.91 0.78
CA ASP A 316 -22.95 13.59 0.22
C ASP A 316 -22.38 13.38 -1.20
N LEU A 317 -22.20 14.45 -1.99
CA LEU A 317 -21.53 14.36 -3.29
C LEU A 317 -20.06 13.92 -3.20
N ILE A 318 -19.47 14.04 -2.00
CA ILE A 318 -18.09 13.63 -1.71
C ILE A 318 -18.11 12.28 -1.03
N THR A 319 -18.83 12.16 0.09
CA THR A 319 -18.79 10.98 0.97
C THR A 319 -19.62 9.81 0.46
N GLN A 320 -20.65 10.06 -0.34
CA GLN A 320 -21.55 9.02 -0.89
C GLN A 320 -21.38 8.82 -2.40
N ASN A 321 -20.25 9.27 -2.98
CA ASN A 321 -19.98 9.04 -4.39
C ASN A 321 -19.65 7.57 -4.66
N GLU A 322 -20.65 6.79 -5.08
CA GLU A 322 -20.53 5.36 -5.35
C GLU A 322 -19.36 4.98 -6.29
N THR A 323 -18.98 5.86 -7.23
CA THR A 323 -17.83 5.60 -8.12
C THR A 323 -16.51 5.65 -7.35
N LEU A 324 -16.34 6.67 -6.50
CA LEU A 324 -15.17 6.80 -5.64
C LEU A 324 -15.13 5.68 -4.58
N LEU A 325 -16.26 5.36 -3.96
CA LEU A 325 -16.36 4.29 -2.96
C LEU A 325 -16.03 2.91 -3.58
N ALA A 326 -16.49 2.65 -4.82
CA ALA A 326 -16.09 1.46 -5.55
C ALA A 326 -14.59 1.43 -5.86
N GLU A 327 -13.99 2.58 -6.19
CA GLU A 327 -12.54 2.68 -6.42
C GLU A 327 -11.74 2.45 -5.12
N ILE A 328 -12.18 2.97 -3.99
CA ILE A 328 -11.58 2.69 -2.68
C ILE A 328 -11.63 1.19 -2.36
N ALA A 329 -12.78 0.53 -2.59
CA ALA A 329 -12.92 -0.91 -2.38
C ALA A 329 -11.97 -1.73 -3.27
N GLN A 330 -11.81 -1.34 -4.54
CA GLN A 330 -10.98 -2.05 -5.52
C GLN A 330 -9.48 -1.74 -5.43
N ASN A 331 -9.11 -0.50 -5.11
CA ASN A 331 -7.72 -0.05 -5.03
C ASN A 331 -7.62 1.21 -4.17
N THR A 332 -7.68 1.01 -2.85
CA THR A 332 -7.53 2.06 -1.83
C THR A 332 -6.29 2.93 -2.04
N PHE A 333 -5.17 2.36 -2.49
CA PHE A 333 -3.93 3.12 -2.71
C PHE A 333 -4.09 4.13 -3.84
N LYS A 334 -4.66 3.69 -4.97
CA LYS A 334 -4.94 4.59 -6.10
C LYS A 334 -5.97 5.65 -5.71
N ALA A 335 -7.05 5.24 -5.05
CA ALA A 335 -8.08 6.15 -4.57
C ALA A 335 -7.53 7.22 -3.62
N HIS A 336 -6.63 6.85 -2.71
CA HIS A 336 -5.97 7.77 -1.79
C HIS A 336 -5.17 8.83 -2.54
N LYS A 337 -4.33 8.41 -3.50
CA LYS A 337 -3.58 9.37 -4.33
C LYS A 337 -4.51 10.32 -5.08
N ASP A 338 -5.52 9.77 -5.73
CA ASP A 338 -6.45 10.55 -6.52
C ASP A 338 -7.26 11.50 -5.64
N PHE A 339 -7.59 11.10 -4.41
CA PHE A 339 -8.15 11.98 -3.38
C PHE A 339 -7.18 13.10 -2.99
N LEU A 340 -5.91 12.80 -2.69
CA LEU A 340 -4.93 13.84 -2.35
C LEU A 340 -4.76 14.89 -3.46
N VAL A 341 -4.78 14.47 -4.73
CA VAL A 341 -4.52 15.36 -5.88
C VAL A 341 -5.80 16.03 -6.39
N ASN A 342 -6.86 15.25 -6.61
CA ASN A 342 -8.07 15.68 -7.31
C ASN A 342 -9.31 15.76 -6.40
N GLY A 343 -9.19 15.33 -5.13
CA GLY A 343 -10.27 15.38 -4.15
C GLY A 343 -10.84 16.77 -3.96
N MET A 344 -12.07 16.81 -3.40
CA MET A 344 -12.78 18.05 -3.08
C MET A 344 -13.01 18.96 -4.31
N GLY A 345 -13.19 18.37 -5.50
CA GLY A 345 -13.37 19.11 -6.75
C GLY A 345 -12.08 19.76 -7.28
N GLY A 346 -10.92 19.14 -7.03
CA GLY A 346 -9.61 19.63 -7.47
C GLY A 346 -8.92 20.59 -6.52
N LEU A 347 -9.39 20.69 -5.27
CA LEU A 347 -8.76 21.51 -4.22
C LEU A 347 -7.69 20.75 -3.43
N GLY A 348 -7.61 19.43 -3.62
CA GLY A 348 -6.79 18.51 -2.84
C GLY A 348 -7.56 17.98 -1.63
N GLY A 349 -7.48 16.67 -1.39
CA GLY A 349 -8.25 15.98 -0.36
C GLY A 349 -7.78 16.21 1.07
N ASP A 350 -6.48 16.45 1.25
CA ASP A 350 -5.85 16.60 2.57
C ASP A 350 -5.49 18.07 2.89
N THR A 351 -6.12 19.02 2.19
CA THR A 351 -5.89 20.47 2.36
C THR A 351 -7.00 21.18 3.13
N TRP A 352 -8.11 20.49 3.38
CA TRP A 352 -9.28 21.00 4.09
C TRP A 352 -9.66 20.04 5.19
N SER A 353 -10.02 20.60 6.35
CA SER A 353 -10.76 19.81 7.34
C SER A 353 -12.22 19.75 6.96
N GLU A 354 -12.95 18.80 7.52
CA GLU A 354 -14.39 18.70 7.31
C GLU A 354 -15.10 20.01 7.67
N PHE A 355 -14.82 20.53 8.87
CA PHE A 355 -15.31 21.81 9.32
C PHE A 355 -14.94 22.96 8.38
N ALA A 356 -13.66 23.08 8.03
CA ALA A 356 -13.18 24.18 7.20
C ALA A 356 -13.81 24.14 5.80
N TYR A 357 -14.03 22.95 5.23
CA TYR A 357 -14.69 22.78 3.96
C TYR A 357 -16.18 23.16 4.03
N MET A 358 -16.91 22.62 5.02
CA MET A 358 -18.35 22.88 5.15
C MET A 358 -18.64 24.36 5.43
N VAL A 359 -17.90 24.98 6.36
CA VAL A 359 -18.16 26.36 6.77
C VAL A 359 -17.56 27.38 5.80
N ASN A 360 -16.28 27.24 5.44
CA ASN A 360 -15.58 28.29 4.68
C ASN A 360 -15.68 28.13 3.17
N TYR A 361 -15.83 26.89 2.66
CA TYR A 361 -15.92 26.64 1.22
C TYR A 361 -17.38 26.49 0.75
N LEU A 362 -18.18 25.68 1.45
CA LEU A 362 -19.59 25.47 1.10
C LEU A 362 -20.55 26.55 1.63
N ASN A 363 -20.05 27.45 2.49
CA ASN A 363 -20.82 28.49 3.19
C ASN A 363 -21.97 27.90 4.04
N GLY A 364 -21.74 26.76 4.69
CA GLY A 364 -22.65 26.20 5.70
C GLY A 364 -22.71 27.08 6.95
N SER A 365 -23.83 27.04 7.67
CA SER A 365 -23.90 27.66 9.00
C SER A 365 -23.09 26.84 10.02
N LEU A 366 -22.73 27.46 11.14
CA LEU A 366 -22.02 26.75 12.20
C LEU A 366 -22.92 25.67 12.82
N GLU A 367 -24.21 25.97 12.97
CA GLU A 367 -25.21 25.05 13.48
C GLU A 367 -25.38 23.82 12.56
N ASP A 368 -25.52 24.03 11.25
CA ASP A 368 -25.69 22.92 10.30
C ASP A 368 -24.40 22.06 10.20
N ALA A 369 -23.22 22.69 10.29
CA ALA A 369 -21.95 21.96 10.25
C ALA A 369 -21.71 21.13 11.52
N ASP A 370 -22.05 21.67 12.69
CA ASP A 370 -22.02 20.95 13.97
C ASP A 370 -22.99 19.76 13.98
N GLU A 371 -24.22 19.96 13.47
CA GLU A 371 -25.22 18.90 13.37
C GLU A 371 -24.79 17.77 12.41
N LEU A 372 -24.01 18.09 11.36
CA LEU A 372 -23.40 17.10 10.47
C LEU A 372 -22.14 16.43 11.04
N GLY A 373 -21.67 16.85 12.22
CA GLY A 373 -20.49 16.28 12.87
C GLY A 373 -19.16 16.75 12.31
N ALA A 374 -19.11 17.92 11.65
CA ALA A 374 -17.90 18.40 11.01
C ALA A 374 -16.75 18.66 12.03
N ASP A 375 -15.58 18.07 11.78
CA ASP A 375 -14.43 18.16 12.68
C ASP A 375 -13.15 18.74 12.01
N ASP A 376 -12.00 18.63 12.70
CA ASP A 376 -10.71 19.10 12.22
C ASP A 376 -9.89 18.03 11.43
N SER A 377 -10.50 16.89 11.14
CA SER A 377 -9.92 15.79 10.37
C SER A 377 -10.08 15.98 8.85
N SER A 378 -9.37 15.17 8.06
CA SER A 378 -9.58 15.09 6.61
C SER A 378 -10.66 14.07 6.28
N PHE A 379 -11.47 14.34 5.25
CA PHE A 379 -12.48 13.43 4.71
C PHE A 379 -11.97 12.04 4.31
N TRP A 380 -10.65 11.83 4.19
CA TRP A 380 -10.13 10.52 3.86
C TRP A 380 -10.55 9.43 4.86
N GLY A 381 -10.57 9.76 6.15
CA GLY A 381 -11.06 8.89 7.23
C GLY A 381 -12.47 8.39 6.94
N GLU A 382 -13.40 9.33 6.80
CA GLU A 382 -14.80 9.07 6.50
C GLU A 382 -15.00 8.31 5.18
N LEU A 383 -14.18 8.58 4.16
CA LEU A 383 -14.31 7.93 2.85
C LEU A 383 -14.00 6.43 2.90
N TYR A 384 -12.91 6.01 3.53
CA TYR A 384 -12.63 4.58 3.65
C TYR A 384 -13.55 3.91 4.68
N ASP A 385 -13.94 4.60 5.74
CA ASP A 385 -14.88 4.07 6.74
C ASP A 385 -16.28 3.88 6.15
N ALA A 386 -16.72 4.75 5.24
CA ALA A 386 -17.95 4.55 4.47
C ALA A 386 -17.91 3.25 3.64
N VAL A 387 -16.75 2.89 3.08
CA VAL A 387 -16.58 1.61 2.38
C VAL A 387 -16.59 0.44 3.34
N TYR A 388 -15.79 0.51 4.41
CA TYR A 388 -15.62 -0.60 5.33
C TYR A 388 -16.88 -0.86 6.14
N PHE A 389 -17.44 0.14 6.81
CA PHE A 389 -18.67 0.00 7.59
C PHE A 389 -19.92 -0.17 6.73
N GLY A 390 -19.88 0.26 5.45
CA GLY A 390 -20.90 0.00 4.44
C GLY A 390 -20.82 -1.37 3.75
N ALA A 391 -19.87 -2.23 4.14
CA ALA A 391 -19.70 -3.54 3.53
C ALA A 391 -20.96 -4.43 3.64
N ALA A 392 -21.26 -5.14 2.54
CA ALA A 392 -22.37 -6.06 2.42
C ALA A 392 -22.12 -7.40 3.14
N THR A 393 -20.87 -7.87 3.16
CA THR A 393 -20.48 -9.09 3.88
C THR A 393 -19.27 -8.86 4.77
N TRP A 394 -19.25 -9.58 5.90
CA TRP A 394 -18.23 -9.47 6.93
C TRP A 394 -17.82 -10.84 7.44
N LYS A 395 -16.59 -10.93 7.92
CA LYS A 395 -16.02 -12.13 8.56
C LYS A 395 -15.42 -11.79 9.93
N THR A 396 -15.40 -12.78 10.81
CA THR A 396 -14.60 -12.80 12.03
C THR A 396 -13.88 -14.15 12.13
N ILE A 397 -13.06 -14.35 13.16
CA ILE A 397 -12.30 -15.60 13.36
C ILE A 397 -12.99 -16.46 14.42
N ASP A 398 -13.24 -17.72 14.09
CA ASP A 398 -13.83 -18.69 15.03
C ASP A 398 -12.86 -18.95 16.19
N GLY A 399 -13.35 -18.86 17.42
CA GLY A 399 -12.51 -18.90 18.62
C GLY A 399 -11.69 -17.63 18.89
N GLY A 400 -11.94 -16.56 18.14
CA GLY A 400 -11.46 -15.21 18.41
C GLY A 400 -10.20 -14.79 17.65
N LEU A 401 -10.06 -13.48 17.45
CA LEU A 401 -9.03 -12.89 16.59
C LEU A 401 -7.60 -13.12 17.11
N ASN A 402 -7.40 -13.42 18.40
CA ASN A 402 -6.10 -13.84 18.93
C ASN A 402 -5.51 -15.05 18.18
N ARG A 403 -6.33 -15.91 17.56
CA ARG A 403 -5.82 -17.06 16.81
C ARG A 403 -4.90 -16.65 15.65
N LEU A 404 -5.13 -15.47 15.04
CA LEU A 404 -4.29 -14.98 13.96
C LEU A 404 -2.82 -14.75 14.39
N PRO A 405 -2.51 -13.88 15.37
CA PRO A 405 -1.13 -13.74 15.84
C PRO A 405 -0.60 -15.00 16.53
N LEU A 406 -1.44 -15.78 17.22
CA LEU A 406 -0.99 -17.03 17.86
C LEU A 406 -0.55 -18.09 16.84
N SER A 407 -1.09 -18.06 15.62
CA SER A 407 -0.64 -18.95 14.54
C SER A 407 0.84 -18.77 14.16
N PHE A 408 1.48 -17.67 14.57
CA PHE A 408 2.90 -17.42 14.33
C PHE A 408 3.83 -18.14 15.32
N HIS A 409 3.35 -18.59 16.48
CA HIS A 409 4.19 -19.19 17.53
C HIS A 409 5.18 -20.24 16.99
N PRO A 410 4.74 -21.27 16.21
CA PRO A 410 5.66 -22.29 15.69
C PRO A 410 6.79 -21.74 14.81
N LEU A 411 6.56 -20.58 14.19
CA LEU A 411 7.50 -19.94 13.27
C LEU A 411 8.43 -18.94 13.97
N VAL A 412 8.00 -18.33 15.08
CA VAL A 412 8.69 -17.16 15.67
C VAL A 412 9.20 -17.35 17.09
N ASP A 413 8.82 -18.42 17.80
CA ASP A 413 9.17 -18.60 19.21
C ASP A 413 10.69 -18.63 19.44
N ASP A 414 11.45 -19.30 18.57
CA ASP A 414 12.91 -19.43 18.69
C ASP A 414 13.67 -18.12 18.39
N VAL A 415 13.04 -17.16 17.72
CA VAL A 415 13.64 -15.89 17.33
C VAL A 415 13.08 -14.70 18.12
N THR A 416 12.10 -14.93 18.99
CA THR A 416 11.41 -13.87 19.74
C THR A 416 11.89 -13.80 21.18
N THR A 417 12.31 -12.61 21.61
CA THR A 417 12.58 -12.31 23.01
C THR A 417 11.44 -11.49 23.61
N MET A 418 10.65 -12.11 24.48
CA MET A 418 9.56 -11.47 25.24
C MET A 418 10.08 -10.66 26.44
N GLY A 419 9.27 -9.73 26.96
CA GLY A 419 9.57 -8.96 28.16
C GLY A 419 10.72 -7.95 28.02
N ARG A 420 11.14 -7.61 26.80
CA ARG A 420 12.27 -6.71 26.55
C ARG A 420 11.80 -5.36 26.02
N LYS A 421 11.64 -4.40 26.94
CA LYS A 421 11.23 -3.02 26.63
C LYS A 421 12.42 -2.16 26.23
N ILE A 422 12.55 -1.86 24.94
CA ILE A 422 13.55 -0.91 24.42
C ILE A 422 13.24 0.50 24.94
N GLU A 423 14.26 1.22 25.37
CA GLU A 423 14.13 2.58 25.93
C GLU A 423 15.02 3.61 25.22
N ARG A 424 16.16 3.17 24.67
CA ARG A 424 17.07 4.04 23.91
C ARG A 424 17.55 3.35 22.65
N VAL A 425 17.78 4.16 21.63
CA VAL A 425 18.29 3.74 20.33
C VAL A 425 19.45 4.68 19.99
N GLN A 426 20.56 4.12 19.57
CA GLN A 426 21.71 4.87 19.08
C GLN A 426 22.09 4.33 17.71
N TYR A 427 22.48 5.21 16.80
CA TYR A 427 23.10 4.82 15.54
C TYR A 427 24.58 5.11 15.63
N ASP A 428 25.40 4.09 15.38
CA ASP A 428 26.84 4.19 15.35
C ASP A 428 27.29 4.36 13.89
N GLU A 429 27.78 5.56 13.57
CA GLU A 429 28.19 5.91 12.20
C GLU A 429 29.46 5.17 11.75
N ASP A 430 30.33 4.77 12.68
CA ASP A 430 31.61 4.15 12.37
C ASP A 430 31.42 2.70 11.92
N CYS A 431 30.50 1.97 12.57
CA CYS A 431 30.17 0.59 12.20
C CYS A 431 28.87 0.43 11.41
N GLY A 432 28.08 1.51 11.24
CA GLY A 432 26.81 1.49 10.51
C GLY A 432 25.76 0.59 11.16
N LYS A 433 25.75 0.50 12.50
CA LYS A 433 24.82 -0.37 13.26
C LYS A 433 23.89 0.43 14.16
N VAL A 434 22.69 -0.12 14.39
CA VAL A 434 21.70 0.37 15.33
C VAL A 434 21.87 -0.36 16.66
N ASN A 435 22.19 0.39 17.72
CA ASN A 435 22.31 -0.12 19.08
C ASN A 435 21.00 0.09 19.86
N LEU A 436 20.36 -1.01 20.25
CA LEU A 436 19.13 -1.01 21.06
C LEU A 436 19.49 -1.20 22.52
N GLN A 437 18.90 -0.38 23.40
CA GLN A 437 19.19 -0.41 24.83
C GLN A 437 17.92 -0.56 25.67
N TRP A 438 17.99 -1.43 26.67
CA TRP A 438 16.90 -1.72 27.61
C TRP A 438 17.41 -1.91 29.02
N ARG A 439 16.49 -1.98 29.98
CA ARG A 439 16.76 -2.34 31.37
C ARG A 439 15.90 -3.54 31.77
N HIS A 440 16.33 -4.28 32.80
CA HIS A 440 15.52 -5.38 33.35
C HIS A 440 14.45 -4.83 34.29
N ASN A 441 14.80 -3.81 35.07
CA ASN A 441 13.89 -3.09 35.93
C ASN A 441 13.95 -1.59 35.63
N TYR A 442 12.81 -0.90 35.73
CA TYR A 442 12.72 0.56 35.52
C TYR A 442 13.59 1.36 36.51
N THR A 443 14.00 0.75 37.62
CA THR A 443 14.91 1.35 38.62
C THR A 443 16.40 1.13 38.32
N ASP A 444 16.74 0.25 37.37
CA ASP A 444 18.13 -0.03 37.02
C ASP A 444 18.79 1.22 36.44
N ARG A 445 20.07 1.43 36.77
CA ARG A 445 20.86 2.56 36.25
C ARG A 445 21.72 2.20 35.05
N VAL A 446 21.97 0.91 34.85
CA VAL A 446 22.81 0.39 33.77
C VAL A 446 21.90 -0.20 32.70
N PHE A 447 22.15 0.17 31.45
CA PHE A 447 21.46 -0.38 30.30
C PHE A 447 22.18 -1.63 29.81
N GLN A 448 21.39 -2.62 29.41
CA GLN A 448 21.86 -3.66 28.51
C GLN A 448 21.72 -3.16 27.07
N ASN A 449 22.49 -3.75 26.17
CA ASN A 449 22.46 -3.36 24.77
C ASN A 449 22.71 -4.54 23.82
N ALA A 450 22.28 -4.36 22.58
CA ALA A 450 22.58 -5.23 21.45
C ALA A 450 22.61 -4.36 20.18
N SER A 451 23.52 -4.67 19.26
CA SER A 451 23.69 -3.92 18.01
C SER A 451 23.30 -4.77 16.81
N TYR A 452 22.64 -4.15 15.84
CA TYR A 452 22.10 -4.79 14.64
C TYR A 452 22.48 -3.99 13.40
N ASP A 453 22.59 -4.63 12.24
CA ASP A 453 22.82 -3.93 10.97
C ASP A 453 21.61 -3.05 10.61
N TYR A 454 20.40 -3.55 10.81
CA TYR A 454 19.14 -2.80 10.62
C TYR A 454 18.16 -3.05 11.76
N THR A 455 17.26 -2.10 11.99
CA THR A 455 16.15 -2.26 12.92
C THR A 455 14.83 -1.81 12.30
N VAL A 456 13.84 -2.68 12.34
CA VAL A 456 12.45 -2.35 12.00
C VAL A 456 11.68 -2.09 13.30
N PHE A 457 11.18 -0.87 13.47
CA PHE A 457 10.32 -0.48 14.58
C PHE A 457 8.86 -0.70 14.19
N ALA A 458 8.26 -1.76 14.73
CA ALA A 458 6.85 -2.11 14.58
C ALA A 458 5.99 -1.62 15.78
N LEU A 459 6.50 -0.62 16.51
CA LEU A 459 5.80 0.03 17.63
C LEU A 459 4.94 1.19 17.12
N PRO A 460 3.78 1.48 17.75
CA PRO A 460 3.02 2.69 17.43
C PRO A 460 3.80 3.94 17.83
N PHE A 461 3.56 5.07 17.14
CA PHE A 461 4.28 6.33 17.41
C PHE A 461 4.03 6.92 18.80
N SER A 462 2.87 6.63 19.39
CA SER A 462 2.56 6.86 20.81
C SER A 462 3.60 6.27 21.78
N ILE A 463 4.30 5.20 21.38
CA ILE A 463 5.39 4.55 22.13
C ILE A 463 6.75 4.96 21.60
N VAL A 464 6.95 5.02 20.27
CA VAL A 464 8.23 5.44 19.67
C VAL A 464 8.65 6.80 20.19
N LYS A 465 7.72 7.75 20.38
CA LYS A 465 8.01 9.08 20.93
C LYS A 465 8.52 9.08 22.38
N LYS A 466 8.39 7.97 23.10
CA LYS A 466 8.95 7.78 24.46
C LYS A 466 10.39 7.24 24.43
N LEU A 467 10.85 6.74 23.28
CA LEU A 467 12.22 6.26 23.10
C LEU A 467 13.20 7.44 22.99
N ARG A 468 14.42 7.25 23.50
CA ARG A 468 15.52 8.17 23.19
C ARG A 468 16.15 7.78 21.85
N LEU A 469 15.64 8.37 20.76
CA LEU A 469 16.13 8.16 19.40
C LEU A 469 17.40 8.99 19.11
N PRO A 470 18.22 8.60 18.12
CA PRO A 470 19.25 9.47 17.57
C PRO A 470 18.62 10.68 16.87
N SER A 471 19.43 11.67 16.50
CA SER A 471 18.94 12.82 15.72
C SER A 471 18.41 12.36 14.37
N LEU A 472 17.13 12.66 14.10
CA LEU A 472 16.45 12.36 12.84
C LEU A 472 16.02 13.66 12.14
N PRO A 473 15.78 13.63 10.81
CA PRO A 473 15.22 14.78 10.10
C PRO A 473 13.88 15.24 10.71
N ALA A 474 13.60 16.54 10.58
CA ALA A 474 12.42 17.15 11.19
C ALA A 474 11.08 16.50 10.75
N PRO A 475 10.84 16.14 9.48
CA PRO A 475 9.55 15.55 9.07
C PRO A 475 9.19 14.26 9.82
N ILE A 476 10.09 13.26 9.86
CA ILE A 476 9.83 12.01 10.58
C ILE A 476 9.80 12.21 12.10
N THR A 477 10.64 13.10 12.62
CA THR A 477 10.61 13.45 14.06
C THR A 477 9.26 14.05 14.45
N ASN A 478 8.71 14.92 13.60
CA ASN A 478 7.41 15.53 13.81
C ASN A 478 6.28 14.53 13.63
N ALA A 479 6.37 13.60 12.67
CA ALA A 479 5.39 12.52 12.52
C ALA A 479 5.31 11.67 13.79
N ILE A 480 6.45 11.23 14.32
CA ILE A 480 6.53 10.47 15.57
C ILE A 480 5.94 11.25 16.75
N ALA A 481 6.21 12.56 16.83
CA ALA A 481 5.77 13.39 17.94
C ALA A 481 4.27 13.76 17.88
N ASN A 482 3.76 14.06 16.68
CA ASN A 482 2.52 14.82 16.49
C ASN A 482 1.40 14.06 15.78
N LEU A 483 1.65 12.86 15.24
CA LEU A 483 0.57 12.03 14.70
C LEU A 483 -0.39 11.67 15.85
N PRO A 484 -1.65 12.12 15.83
CA PRO A 484 -2.60 11.87 16.89
C PRO A 484 -3.05 10.40 16.90
N PHE A 485 -3.40 9.93 18.10
CA PHE A 485 -3.98 8.61 18.31
C PHE A 485 -5.29 8.77 19.08
N GLU A 486 -6.30 8.04 18.64
CA GLU A 486 -7.62 8.03 19.26
C GLU A 486 -7.66 7.24 20.56
N ALA A 487 -8.68 7.52 21.36
CA ALA A 487 -8.98 6.80 22.58
C ALA A 487 -10.18 5.88 22.38
N ALA A 488 -10.12 4.70 22.99
CA ALA A 488 -11.25 3.79 23.05
C ALA A 488 -11.22 2.98 24.34
N CYS A 489 -12.40 2.75 24.89
CA CYS A 489 -12.62 1.85 26.00
C CYS A 489 -13.78 0.90 25.73
N LYS A 490 -13.55 -0.37 26.05
CA LYS A 490 -14.50 -1.47 25.90
C LYS A 490 -14.74 -2.14 27.24
N VAL A 491 -15.98 -2.58 27.47
CA VAL A 491 -16.33 -3.48 28.58
C VAL A 491 -17.16 -4.62 28.03
N ALA A 492 -16.66 -5.83 28.28
CA ALA A 492 -17.31 -7.08 27.97
C ALA A 492 -17.88 -7.67 29.27
N LEU A 493 -19.15 -8.09 29.24
CA LEU A 493 -19.85 -8.68 30.38
C LEU A 493 -20.30 -10.10 30.03
N GLU A 494 -20.03 -11.06 30.90
CA GLU A 494 -20.48 -12.44 30.73
C GLU A 494 -21.81 -12.68 31.43
N TYR A 495 -22.73 -13.29 30.70
CA TYR A 495 -24.03 -13.74 31.20
C TYR A 495 -24.14 -15.26 31.18
N GLU A 496 -24.94 -15.83 32.08
CA GLU A 496 -25.15 -17.28 32.19
C GLU A 496 -25.76 -17.90 30.92
N THR A 497 -26.59 -17.13 30.20
CA THR A 497 -27.20 -17.55 28.94
C THR A 497 -27.24 -16.41 27.93
N ARG A 498 -27.44 -16.76 26.66
CA ARG A 498 -27.71 -15.83 25.55
C ARG A 498 -29.16 -15.36 25.55
N PHE A 499 -29.65 -14.82 26.66
CA PHE A 499 -31.06 -14.48 26.83
C PHE A 499 -31.61 -13.57 25.72
N TRP A 500 -30.76 -12.71 25.14
CA TRP A 500 -31.10 -11.83 24.01
C TRP A 500 -31.49 -12.58 22.73
N GLU A 501 -31.03 -13.82 22.54
CA GLU A 501 -31.41 -14.69 21.41
C GLU A 501 -32.77 -15.35 21.60
N HIS A 502 -33.38 -15.24 22.79
CA HIS A 502 -34.62 -15.92 23.16
C HIS A 502 -35.78 -14.97 23.47
N TYR A 503 -35.62 -13.68 23.16
CA TYR A 503 -36.74 -12.74 23.13
C TYR A 503 -37.74 -13.10 22.04
N GLU A 504 -38.95 -12.52 22.12
CA GLU A 504 -39.96 -12.63 21.07
C GLU A 504 -39.41 -12.15 19.71
N ASN A 505 -38.67 -11.03 19.73
CA ASN A 505 -37.83 -10.57 18.62
C ASN A 505 -36.36 -10.88 18.95
N PRO A 506 -35.82 -12.03 18.53
CA PRO A 506 -34.49 -12.48 18.94
C PRO A 506 -33.37 -11.64 18.31
N ILE A 507 -32.33 -11.35 19.09
CA ILE A 507 -31.17 -10.57 18.66
C ILE A 507 -30.03 -11.53 18.32
N PHE A 508 -29.70 -11.69 17.03
CA PHE A 508 -28.55 -12.46 16.58
C PHE A 508 -27.45 -11.54 16.06
N GLY A 509 -26.33 -11.48 16.77
CA GLY A 509 -25.19 -10.61 16.43
C GLY A 509 -25.54 -9.12 16.30
N GLY A 510 -24.66 -8.37 15.65
CA GLY A 510 -24.85 -6.94 15.37
C GLY A 510 -24.34 -6.01 16.45
N CYS A 511 -23.94 -4.80 16.03
CA CYS A 511 -23.58 -3.67 16.89
C CYS A 511 -24.65 -2.56 16.89
N SER A 512 -25.89 -2.90 16.53
CA SER A 512 -26.97 -1.94 16.26
C SER A 512 -27.78 -1.52 17.49
N THR A 513 -27.50 -2.09 18.67
CA THR A 513 -28.17 -1.64 19.90
C THR A 513 -27.54 -0.32 20.34
N THR A 514 -28.40 0.68 20.52
CA THR A 514 -28.00 2.06 20.82
C THR A 514 -28.71 2.56 22.07
N THR A 515 -28.06 3.49 22.75
CA THR A 515 -28.63 4.16 23.92
C THR A 515 -28.16 5.60 24.03
N ASP A 516 -29.00 6.45 24.61
CA ASP A 516 -28.62 7.79 25.07
C ASP A 516 -27.94 7.80 26.46
N THR A 517 -27.75 6.63 27.08
CA THR A 517 -26.97 6.48 28.32
C THR A 517 -25.54 6.96 28.07
N PRO A 518 -25.06 7.99 28.79
CA PRO A 518 -23.77 8.62 28.50
C PRO A 518 -22.61 7.62 28.52
N GLY A 519 -21.76 7.68 27.49
CA GLY A 519 -20.51 6.90 27.44
C GLY A 519 -20.66 5.40 27.19
N ILE A 520 -21.85 4.85 26.93
CA ILE A 520 -21.98 3.43 26.55
C ILE A 520 -21.50 3.19 25.11
N GLY A 521 -21.78 4.11 24.18
CA GLY A 521 -21.43 3.93 22.78
C GLY A 521 -22.19 2.76 22.16
N SER A 522 -21.49 1.86 21.45
CA SER A 522 -22.11 0.71 20.80
C SER A 522 -22.20 -0.52 21.71
N VAL A 523 -23.33 -1.22 21.65
CA VAL A 523 -23.50 -2.57 22.24
C VAL A 523 -23.46 -3.60 21.12
N CYS A 524 -22.53 -4.55 21.21
CA CYS A 524 -22.33 -5.59 20.18
C CYS A 524 -22.55 -7.01 20.73
N TYR A 525 -23.43 -7.76 20.06
CA TYR A 525 -23.71 -9.15 20.38
C TYR A 525 -22.78 -10.10 19.62
N PRO A 526 -22.42 -11.26 20.20
CA PRO A 526 -21.66 -12.28 19.52
C PRO A 526 -22.27 -12.71 18.18
N SER A 527 -21.45 -12.78 17.13
CA SER A 527 -21.83 -13.39 15.84
C SER A 527 -21.44 -14.87 15.72
N TYR A 528 -20.78 -15.41 16.74
CA TYR A 528 -20.35 -16.81 16.84
C TYR A 528 -21.26 -17.59 17.79
N CYS A 529 -21.33 -18.90 17.56
CA CYS A 529 -22.11 -19.85 18.37
C CYS A 529 -23.55 -19.38 18.63
N LEU A 530 -24.29 -19.05 17.55
CA LEU A 530 -25.69 -18.63 17.65
C LEU A 530 -26.56 -19.79 18.17
N ASN A 531 -27.50 -19.49 19.07
CA ASN A 531 -28.34 -20.43 19.80
C ASN A 531 -27.58 -21.47 20.63
N CYS A 532 -26.32 -21.21 20.97
CA CYS A 532 -25.57 -22.09 21.85
C CYS A 532 -26.04 -21.97 23.30
N THR A 533 -25.92 -23.07 24.04
CA THR A 533 -26.19 -23.12 25.48
C THR A 533 -24.94 -22.78 26.27
N GLY A 534 -25.13 -22.20 27.46
CA GLY A 534 -24.04 -21.86 28.39
C GLY A 534 -23.68 -20.38 28.37
N PRO A 535 -22.61 -20.00 29.12
CA PRO A 535 -22.23 -18.61 29.27
C PRO A 535 -21.86 -17.94 27.94
N ALA A 536 -22.16 -16.67 27.82
CA ALA A 536 -21.82 -15.88 26.65
C ALA A 536 -21.47 -14.44 27.04
N THR A 537 -20.54 -13.85 26.29
CA THR A 537 -20.04 -12.51 26.59
C THR A 537 -20.60 -11.47 25.61
N LEU A 538 -21.26 -10.46 26.15
CA LEU A 538 -21.74 -9.28 25.41
C LEU A 538 -20.67 -8.20 25.43
N LEU A 539 -20.40 -7.53 24.30
CA LEU A 539 -19.68 -6.25 24.35
C LEU A 539 -20.68 -5.16 24.74
N ALA A 540 -20.75 -4.89 26.04
CA ALA A 540 -21.77 -4.03 26.63
C ALA A 540 -21.45 -2.53 26.46
N THR A 541 -20.18 -2.18 26.21
CA THR A 541 -19.83 -0.84 25.74
C THR A 541 -18.64 -0.92 24.79
N TYR A 542 -18.73 -0.11 23.74
CA TYR A 542 -17.61 0.31 22.93
C TYR A 542 -17.69 1.83 22.75
N ALA A 543 -16.91 2.55 23.55
CA ALA A 543 -16.82 4.00 23.54
C ALA A 543 -15.48 4.44 22.94
N SER A 544 -15.51 5.29 21.92
CA SER A 544 -14.34 5.91 21.28
C SER A 544 -14.29 7.42 21.54
N GLY A 545 -13.28 8.10 20.99
CA GLY A 545 -13.13 9.55 21.07
C GLY A 545 -13.04 10.06 22.51
N ASP A 546 -13.69 11.20 22.78
CA ASP A 546 -13.68 11.81 24.11
C ASP A 546 -14.15 10.84 25.20
N TRP A 547 -15.26 10.10 24.99
CA TRP A 547 -15.75 9.13 25.97
C TRP A 547 -14.74 8.00 26.24
N GLY A 548 -14.09 7.49 25.19
CA GLY A 548 -12.99 6.55 25.33
C GLY A 548 -11.86 7.10 26.23
N ALA A 549 -11.62 8.41 26.15
CA ALA A 549 -10.64 9.10 26.99
C ALA A 549 -11.13 9.35 28.43
N ARG A 550 -12.40 9.73 28.61
CA ARG A 550 -12.99 10.01 29.93
C ARG A 550 -13.06 8.77 30.81
N TRP A 551 -13.40 7.62 30.25
CA TRP A 551 -13.54 6.39 31.02
C TRP A 551 -12.26 5.92 31.71
N VAL A 552 -11.09 6.38 31.26
CA VAL A 552 -9.80 6.09 31.92
C VAL A 552 -9.69 6.72 33.30
N SER A 553 -10.39 7.84 33.55
CA SER A 553 -10.38 8.52 34.84
C SER A 553 -11.20 7.83 35.93
N VAL A 554 -12.04 6.87 35.55
CA VAL A 554 -12.97 6.18 36.45
C VAL A 554 -12.36 4.85 36.93
N PRO A 555 -12.48 4.49 38.23
CA PRO A 555 -12.10 3.17 38.72
C PRO A 555 -12.78 2.05 37.95
N GLU A 556 -12.06 0.97 37.69
CA GLU A 556 -12.56 -0.13 36.86
C GLU A 556 -13.89 -0.71 37.33
N ALA A 557 -14.00 -1.06 38.61
CA ALA A 557 -15.21 -1.66 39.16
C ALA A 557 -16.43 -0.72 39.07
N GLU A 558 -16.23 0.59 39.23
CA GLU A 558 -17.30 1.59 39.14
C GLU A 558 -17.78 1.75 37.69
N HIS A 559 -16.86 1.84 36.73
CA HIS A 559 -17.23 1.88 35.31
C HIS A 559 -17.93 0.59 34.86
N VAL A 560 -17.45 -0.57 35.30
CA VAL A 560 -18.09 -1.87 34.98
C VAL A 560 -19.49 -1.94 35.59
N GLN A 561 -19.67 -1.52 36.85
CA GLN A 561 -21.00 -1.48 37.45
C GLN A 561 -21.93 -0.54 36.70
N TYR A 562 -21.46 0.65 36.31
CA TYR A 562 -22.22 1.57 35.47
C TYR A 562 -22.70 0.93 34.16
N VAL A 563 -21.85 0.13 33.51
CA VAL A 563 -22.21 -0.60 32.29
C VAL A 563 -23.22 -1.72 32.57
N VAL A 564 -23.08 -2.45 33.69
CA VAL A 564 -24.06 -3.46 34.12
C VAL A 564 -25.44 -2.80 34.34
N ASP A 565 -25.47 -1.65 35.01
CA ASP A 565 -26.70 -0.90 35.27
C ASP A 565 -27.34 -0.44 33.96
N ALA A 566 -26.55 0.07 33.02
CA ALA A 566 -27.03 0.42 31.67
C ALA A 566 -27.58 -0.79 30.91
N MET A 567 -26.96 -1.97 31.01
CA MET A 567 -27.51 -3.18 30.39
C MET A 567 -28.82 -3.60 31.04
N ALA A 568 -29.00 -3.41 32.35
CA ALA A 568 -30.29 -3.66 33.01
C ALA A 568 -31.36 -2.62 32.63
N GLU A 569 -30.97 -1.38 32.36
CA GLU A 569 -31.87 -0.39 31.78
C GLU A 569 -32.35 -0.81 30.38
N ILE A 570 -31.45 -1.30 29.52
CA ILE A 570 -31.78 -1.74 28.16
C ILE A 570 -32.56 -3.07 28.16
N HIS A 571 -32.09 -4.08 28.88
CA HIS A 571 -32.59 -5.46 28.81
C HIS A 571 -33.57 -5.84 29.92
N GLY A 572 -33.72 -4.99 30.95
CA GLY A 572 -34.50 -5.28 32.14
C GLY A 572 -33.74 -6.10 33.18
N GLN A 573 -34.47 -6.56 34.21
CA GLN A 573 -33.92 -7.26 35.38
C GLN A 573 -33.12 -8.52 35.02
N VAL A 574 -33.41 -9.16 33.87
CA VAL A 574 -32.68 -10.33 33.38
C VAL A 574 -31.17 -10.09 33.24
N ALA A 575 -30.75 -8.86 32.93
CA ALA A 575 -29.32 -8.54 32.86
C ALA A 575 -28.66 -8.67 34.23
N TYR A 576 -29.26 -8.15 35.30
CA TYR A 576 -28.73 -8.34 36.64
C TYR A 576 -28.77 -9.82 37.06
N ASP A 577 -29.89 -10.49 36.81
CA ASP A 577 -30.11 -11.85 37.28
C ASP A 577 -29.17 -12.86 36.62
N GLN A 578 -28.78 -12.64 35.37
CA GLN A 578 -27.90 -13.53 34.62
C GLN A 578 -26.44 -13.08 34.58
N TYR A 579 -26.12 -11.89 35.09
CA TYR A 579 -24.73 -11.43 35.11
C TYR A 579 -23.91 -12.31 36.05
N THR A 580 -22.90 -12.96 35.49
CA THR A 580 -22.07 -13.94 36.23
C THR A 580 -21.12 -13.30 37.23
N GLY A 581 -20.89 -11.98 37.12
CA GLY A 581 -19.81 -11.27 37.79
C GLY A 581 -18.48 -11.26 37.01
N ASN A 582 -18.36 -12.05 35.94
CA ASN A 582 -17.18 -12.06 35.08
C ASN A 582 -17.26 -10.92 34.05
N TYR A 583 -16.16 -10.17 33.90
CA TYR A 583 -16.05 -9.09 32.96
C TYR A 583 -14.61 -8.91 32.45
N ASN A 584 -14.47 -8.17 31.36
CA ASN A 584 -13.19 -7.59 30.96
C ASN A 584 -13.38 -6.12 30.57
N ARG A 585 -12.56 -5.22 31.13
CA ARG A 585 -12.47 -3.83 30.69
C ARG A 585 -11.13 -3.60 30.02
N ARG A 586 -11.15 -2.99 28.84
CA ARG A 586 -9.96 -2.55 28.13
C ARG A 586 -10.12 -1.11 27.67
N CYS A 587 -9.44 -0.19 28.35
CA CYS A 587 -9.22 1.15 27.80
C CYS A 587 -7.80 1.22 27.22
N TRP A 588 -7.65 1.46 25.93
CA TRP A 588 -6.36 1.37 25.24
C TRP A 588 -5.34 2.42 25.68
N MET A 589 -5.78 3.57 26.20
CA MET A 589 -4.86 4.56 26.76
C MET A 589 -4.19 4.10 28.09
N LEU A 590 -4.74 3.08 28.76
CA LEU A 590 -4.10 2.49 29.95
C LEU A 590 -3.04 1.44 29.58
N ASP A 591 -2.99 1.01 28.32
CA ASP A 591 -1.99 0.06 27.85
C ASP A 591 -0.62 0.72 27.72
N GLU A 592 0.36 0.28 28.52
CA GLU A 592 1.69 0.87 28.52
C GLU A 592 2.51 0.60 27.24
N PHE A 593 2.12 -0.40 26.44
CA PHE A 593 2.83 -0.84 25.23
C PHE A 593 2.18 -0.34 23.94
N GLU A 594 1.01 0.30 24.02
CA GLU A 594 0.31 0.86 22.86
C GLU A 594 0.00 2.35 23.06
N GLY A 595 -0.42 2.78 24.26
CA GLY A 595 -0.59 4.19 24.61
C GLY A 595 -1.62 4.94 23.76
N GLY A 596 -2.60 4.25 23.21
CA GLY A 596 -3.63 4.75 22.29
C GLY A 596 -4.30 3.61 21.53
N SER A 597 -5.43 3.89 20.87
CA SER A 597 -6.21 2.88 20.15
C SER A 597 -5.77 2.72 18.70
N TRP A 598 -5.77 3.81 17.92
CA TRP A 598 -5.36 3.85 16.51
C TRP A 598 -4.96 5.26 16.09
N ALA A 599 -4.16 5.37 15.03
CA ALA A 599 -3.82 6.67 14.47
C ALA A 599 -5.04 7.34 13.81
N SER A 600 -5.17 8.66 13.95
CA SER A 600 -6.26 9.43 13.33
C SER A 600 -5.72 10.73 12.72
N PRO A 601 -4.98 10.64 11.61
CA PRO A 601 -4.20 11.76 11.12
C PRO A 601 -5.04 12.99 10.79
N THR A 602 -4.54 14.17 11.16
CA THR A 602 -5.20 15.44 10.83
C THR A 602 -4.83 15.92 9.43
N ILE A 603 -5.48 17.00 8.99
CA ILE A 603 -5.21 17.64 7.70
C ILE A 603 -3.71 17.88 7.42
N GLY A 604 -3.30 17.58 6.20
CA GLY A 604 -1.95 17.74 5.67
C GLY A 604 -0.94 16.68 6.15
N GLN A 605 -1.30 15.85 7.12
CA GLN A 605 -0.38 14.85 7.68
C GLN A 605 -0.18 13.67 6.72
N HIS A 606 -1.20 13.23 5.98
CA HIS A 606 -1.01 12.19 4.96
C HIS A 606 -0.07 12.68 3.87
N GLN A 607 -0.33 13.87 3.32
CA GLN A 607 0.49 14.45 2.26
C GLN A 607 1.95 14.64 2.69
N LEU A 608 2.18 15.07 3.94
CA LEU A 608 3.51 15.35 4.47
C LEU A 608 4.26 14.11 4.97
N TYR A 609 3.61 13.22 5.73
CA TYR A 609 4.29 12.18 6.48
C TYR A 609 4.35 10.83 5.76
N ILE A 610 3.36 10.48 4.93
CA ILE A 610 3.40 9.19 4.21
C ILE A 610 4.71 9.04 3.41
N PRO A 611 5.18 10.03 2.62
CA PRO A 611 6.46 9.92 1.90
C PRO A 611 7.68 9.72 2.81
N GLU A 612 7.62 10.15 4.07
CA GLU A 612 8.69 9.94 5.05
C GLU A 612 8.72 8.49 5.55
N TYR A 613 7.57 7.82 5.66
CA TYR A 613 7.51 6.44 6.13
C TYR A 613 8.23 5.47 5.19
N PHE A 614 8.26 5.78 3.90
CA PHE A 614 8.97 5.04 2.85
C PHE A 614 10.51 5.20 2.87
N LYS A 615 11.07 5.96 3.81
CA LYS A 615 12.51 6.19 3.90
C LYS A 615 13.14 5.37 5.02
N THR A 616 14.37 4.92 4.78
CA THR A 616 15.22 4.34 5.81
C THR A 616 16.06 5.44 6.45
N TYR A 617 15.98 5.58 7.76
CA TYR A 617 16.71 6.58 8.53
C TYR A 617 17.76 5.91 9.39
N ASN A 618 19.05 6.08 9.07
CA ASN A 618 20.14 5.53 9.88
C ASN A 618 19.93 4.02 10.17
N ASN A 619 19.60 3.25 9.12
CA ASN A 619 19.25 1.83 9.16
C ASN A 619 18.02 1.47 10.01
N MET A 620 17.18 2.46 10.33
CA MET A 620 15.89 2.27 11.00
C MET A 620 14.74 2.43 10.01
N ILE A 621 13.80 1.50 10.08
CA ILE A 621 12.57 1.47 9.28
C ILE A 621 11.39 1.48 10.25
N PHE A 622 10.36 2.28 9.97
CA PHE A 622 9.17 2.37 10.83
C PHE A 622 7.96 1.74 10.13
N VAL A 623 7.30 0.81 10.80
CA VAL A 623 6.11 0.09 10.31
C VAL A 623 5.01 0.04 11.37
N GLY A 624 3.79 -0.27 10.94
CA GLY A 624 2.57 -0.25 11.76
C GLY A 624 1.43 0.46 11.04
N GLU A 625 0.20 0.26 11.49
CA GLU A 625 -0.99 0.86 10.85
C GLU A 625 -0.91 2.39 10.73
N GLN A 626 -0.24 3.06 11.68
CA GLN A 626 -0.04 4.50 11.67
C GLN A 626 0.85 5.01 10.51
N THR A 627 1.50 4.08 9.80
CA THR A 627 2.35 4.37 8.63
C THR A 627 1.75 3.88 7.32
N SER A 628 0.47 3.50 7.34
CA SER A 628 -0.31 3.09 6.16
C SER A 628 -1.23 4.22 5.69
N TYR A 629 -2.06 3.92 4.69
CA TYR A 629 -3.02 4.84 4.09
C TYR A 629 -4.37 4.81 4.78
N THR A 630 -4.69 3.70 5.44
CA THR A 630 -5.91 3.49 6.22
C THR A 630 -5.51 3.15 7.64
N HIS A 631 -6.38 3.43 8.61
CA HIS A 631 -6.05 3.32 10.03
C HIS A 631 -7.06 2.49 10.77
N ALA A 632 -6.69 2.00 11.96
CA ALA A 632 -7.53 1.16 12.82
C ALA A 632 -7.81 -0.28 12.33
N TRP A 633 -7.17 -0.73 11.23
CA TRP A 633 -7.40 -2.07 10.66
C TRP A 633 -6.14 -2.95 10.66
N ILE A 634 -6.32 -4.27 10.81
CA ILE A 634 -5.22 -5.25 10.69
C ILE A 634 -4.60 -5.20 9.29
N ALA A 635 -5.43 -5.02 8.25
CA ALA A 635 -4.97 -4.93 6.86
C ALA A 635 -3.88 -3.85 6.70
N SER A 636 -4.08 -2.67 7.29
CA SER A 636 -3.13 -1.56 7.29
C SER A 636 -1.81 -1.91 8.00
N ALA A 637 -1.87 -2.66 9.10
CA ALA A 637 -0.67 -3.14 9.78
C ALA A 637 0.10 -4.17 8.94
N LEU A 638 -0.60 -5.08 8.26
CA LEU A 638 0.01 -6.08 7.38
C LEU A 638 0.64 -5.42 6.15
N GLU A 639 -0.06 -4.50 5.49
CA GLU A 639 0.44 -3.72 4.36
C GLU A 639 1.74 -3.00 4.73
N SER A 640 1.74 -2.28 5.85
CA SER A 640 2.93 -1.59 6.32
C SER A 640 4.08 -2.55 6.69
N GLY A 641 3.75 -3.74 7.23
CA GLY A 641 4.72 -4.80 7.49
C GLY A 641 5.37 -5.34 6.22
N ILE A 642 4.59 -5.54 5.15
CA ILE A 642 5.09 -5.89 3.81
C ILE A 642 5.98 -4.78 3.27
N ARG A 643 5.50 -3.53 3.30
CA ARG A 643 6.25 -2.35 2.87
C ARG A 643 7.62 -2.27 3.54
N GLY A 644 7.69 -2.43 4.86
CA GLY A 644 8.96 -2.41 5.58
C GLY A 644 9.90 -3.57 5.23
N GLY A 645 9.36 -4.77 5.00
CA GLY A 645 10.13 -5.91 4.52
C GLY A 645 10.71 -5.66 3.12
N VAL A 646 9.87 -5.17 2.19
CA VAL A 646 10.31 -4.79 0.83
C VAL A 646 11.33 -3.67 0.87
N GLN A 647 11.11 -2.63 1.68
CA GLN A 647 12.05 -1.54 1.88
C GLN A 647 13.42 -2.06 2.32
N LEU A 648 13.47 -2.96 3.31
CA LEU A 648 14.73 -3.56 3.78
C LEU A 648 15.40 -4.40 2.69
N LEU A 649 14.65 -5.26 2.00
CA LEU A 649 15.18 -6.07 0.90
C LEU A 649 15.79 -5.18 -0.19
N LEU A 650 15.15 -4.06 -0.53
CA LEU A 650 15.68 -3.10 -1.49
C LEU A 650 16.94 -2.37 -1.01
N GLU A 651 17.03 -2.00 0.29
CA GLU A 651 18.27 -1.42 0.87
C GLU A 651 19.43 -2.42 0.82
N LEU A 652 19.15 -3.70 1.01
CA LEU A 652 20.11 -4.79 0.87
C LEU A 652 20.39 -5.15 -0.60
N GLY A 653 19.63 -4.59 -1.54
CA GLY A 653 19.72 -4.87 -2.98
C GLY A 653 19.21 -6.26 -3.39
N LEU A 654 18.40 -6.90 -2.54
CA LEU A 654 17.67 -8.15 -2.77
C LEU A 654 16.39 -7.88 -3.56
N VAL A 655 16.58 -7.46 -4.81
CA VAL A 655 15.52 -6.94 -5.69
C VAL A 655 14.52 -7.99 -6.11
N ASP A 656 14.99 -9.19 -6.41
CA ASP A 656 14.12 -10.25 -6.90
C ASP A 656 13.27 -10.79 -5.74
N GLU A 657 13.84 -10.93 -4.54
CA GLU A 657 13.09 -11.23 -3.32
C GLU A 657 12.04 -10.15 -2.99
N ALA A 658 12.37 -8.87 -3.20
CA ALA A 658 11.44 -7.76 -3.04
C ALA A 658 10.27 -7.85 -4.04
N LYS A 659 10.53 -8.21 -5.30
CA LYS A 659 9.48 -8.44 -6.31
C LYS A 659 8.62 -9.64 -5.95
N ASP A 660 9.22 -10.78 -5.61
CA ASP A 660 8.52 -12.00 -5.24
C ASP A 660 7.58 -11.75 -4.05
N THR A 661 8.03 -10.94 -3.08
CA THR A 661 7.23 -10.50 -1.95
C THR A 661 5.99 -9.73 -2.41
N VAL A 662 6.15 -8.74 -3.30
CA VAL A 662 5.03 -7.95 -3.80
C VAL A 662 4.11 -8.81 -4.68
N GLU A 663 4.66 -9.64 -5.56
CA GLU A 663 3.89 -10.56 -6.39
C GLU A 663 3.02 -11.49 -5.54
N LYS A 664 3.58 -11.99 -4.44
CA LYS A 664 2.84 -12.83 -3.50
C LYS A 664 1.76 -12.05 -2.76
N TRP A 665 2.11 -10.93 -2.13
CA TRP A 665 1.28 -10.30 -1.11
C TRP A 665 0.42 -9.12 -1.59
N MET A 666 0.83 -8.43 -2.66
CA MET A 666 0.20 -7.17 -3.12
C MET A 666 -0.37 -7.26 -4.55
N ALA A 667 0.29 -7.99 -5.47
CA ALA A 667 -0.01 -7.96 -6.90
C ALA A 667 -1.32 -8.66 -7.32
N ARG A 668 -1.95 -9.45 -6.44
CA ARG A 668 -3.24 -10.10 -6.74
C ARG A 668 -4.41 -9.11 -6.79
N TRP A 669 -4.23 -7.91 -6.22
CA TRP A 669 -5.34 -6.98 -5.94
C TRP A 669 -5.08 -5.57 -6.44
N ILE A 670 -3.82 -5.18 -6.58
CA ILE A 670 -3.42 -4.01 -7.37
C ILE A 670 -3.39 -4.48 -8.82
N GLU A 671 -4.11 -3.82 -9.75
CA GLU A 671 -3.93 -4.04 -11.19
C GLU A 671 -2.49 -3.69 -11.56
N VAL A 672 -1.57 -4.64 -11.39
CA VAL A 672 -0.26 -4.57 -11.99
C VAL A 672 -0.51 -4.78 -13.46
N LEU A 673 -0.35 -3.73 -14.26
CA LEU A 673 -0.37 -3.82 -15.72
C LEU A 673 0.80 -4.69 -16.18
N GLU A 674 0.71 -6.01 -16.01
CA GLU A 674 1.50 -6.94 -16.77
C GLU A 674 1.10 -6.76 -18.23
N SER A 675 2.02 -6.17 -18.99
CA SER A 675 2.04 -6.27 -20.44
C SER A 675 2.21 -7.75 -20.84
N LYS A 676 1.14 -8.55 -20.70
CA LYS A 676 1.01 -9.86 -21.36
C LYS A 676 0.82 -9.64 -22.86
N LEU A 677 1.88 -9.18 -23.52
CA LEU A 677 2.07 -9.40 -24.95
C LEU A 677 2.38 -10.89 -25.15
N LYS A 678 1.33 -11.72 -25.08
CA LYS A 678 1.33 -13.01 -25.78
C LYS A 678 1.40 -12.70 -27.26
N TYR A 679 2.57 -12.87 -27.86
CA TYR A 679 2.74 -12.92 -29.31
C TYR A 679 1.95 -14.10 -29.87
N SER A 680 0.70 -13.86 -30.26
CA SER A 680 -0.02 -14.74 -31.17
C SER A 680 0.35 -14.33 -32.59
N VAL A 681 1.27 -15.07 -33.20
CA VAL A 681 1.57 -14.99 -34.63
C VAL A 681 0.36 -15.52 -35.39
N TYR A 682 -0.47 -14.62 -35.94
CA TYR A 682 -1.43 -14.97 -36.99
C TYR A 682 -0.84 -14.64 -38.35
N ALA A 683 -0.66 -15.68 -39.16
CA ALA A 683 -0.19 -15.63 -40.52
C ALA A 683 -1.14 -14.81 -41.42
N LEU A 684 -0.55 -13.94 -42.23
CA LEU A 684 -1.21 -13.20 -43.31
C LEU A 684 -1.44 -14.14 -44.50
N GLU A 685 -2.70 -14.37 -44.88
CA GLU A 685 -3.05 -14.79 -46.24
C GLU A 685 -3.70 -13.63 -47.00
N THR A 686 -3.33 -13.54 -48.28
CA THR A 686 -3.52 -12.41 -49.19
C THR A 686 -4.63 -12.73 -50.17
N PHE A 687 -5.52 -11.78 -50.49
CA PHE A 687 -6.33 -11.83 -51.72
C PHE A 687 -6.46 -10.43 -52.37
N PHE A 688 -6.19 -10.40 -53.68
CA PHE A 688 -6.25 -9.27 -54.61
C PHE A 688 -7.61 -9.18 -55.32
N TYR A 689 -8.04 -7.97 -55.74
CA TYR A 689 -8.80 -7.75 -57.00
C TYR A 689 -8.57 -6.32 -57.59
N HIS A 690 -8.37 -6.29 -58.92
CA HIS A 690 -8.22 -5.15 -59.89
C HIS A 690 -9.56 -4.39 -60.14
N SER A 691 -9.73 -3.30 -60.93
CA SER A 691 -9.02 -2.06 -61.38
C SER A 691 -10.00 -1.23 -62.31
N GLN A 692 -9.68 0.05 -62.62
CA GLN A 692 -10.24 1.01 -63.62
C GLN A 692 -11.50 1.86 -63.26
N ALA A 693 -11.70 3.14 -63.62
CA ALA A 693 -10.88 4.29 -64.09
C ALA A 693 -11.72 5.61 -64.05
N ASP A 694 -11.04 6.75 -63.79
CA ASP A 694 -11.27 8.19 -64.16
C ASP A 694 -12.55 8.99 -63.80
N LYS A 695 -12.39 10.09 -63.01
CA LYS A 695 -12.48 11.53 -63.44
C LYS A 695 -12.33 12.56 -62.28
N HIS A 696 -11.32 13.44 -62.42
CA HIS A 696 -11.04 14.81 -61.86
C HIS A 696 -11.19 15.16 -60.35
N PRO A 697 -10.15 15.78 -59.70
CA PRO A 697 -10.21 16.27 -58.31
C PRO A 697 -10.45 17.79 -58.18
N ILE A 698 -11.10 18.21 -57.09
CA ILE A 698 -11.13 19.60 -56.57
C ILE A 698 -10.22 19.65 -55.32
N VAL A 699 -9.35 20.65 -55.30
CA VAL A 699 -8.30 20.91 -54.29
C VAL A 699 -8.78 21.97 -53.30
N VAL A 700 -8.65 21.70 -51.99
CA VAL A 700 -8.66 22.75 -50.95
C VAL A 700 -7.47 22.51 -50.01
N ILE A 701 -6.61 23.53 -49.93
CA ILE A 701 -5.31 23.57 -49.24
C ILE A 701 -5.38 24.54 -48.05
N GLY A 702 -4.74 24.15 -46.94
CA GLY A 702 -4.29 25.03 -45.84
C GLY A 702 -4.41 24.30 -44.49
N VAL A 703 -3.37 23.96 -43.72
CA VAL A 703 -2.02 24.52 -43.55
C VAL A 703 -1.00 23.43 -43.14
N SER A 704 0.26 23.63 -43.54
CA SER A 704 1.52 22.92 -43.18
C SER A 704 1.92 21.65 -43.95
N TYR A 705 2.47 21.92 -45.15
CA TYR A 705 3.61 21.29 -45.84
C TYR A 705 4.00 19.82 -45.51
N PHE A 706 3.99 19.04 -46.59
CA PHE A 706 4.39 17.64 -46.79
C PHE A 706 3.24 16.61 -46.77
N ASP A 707 3.09 16.02 -47.96
CA ASP A 707 2.33 14.83 -48.36
C ASP A 707 0.82 14.96 -48.65
N SER A 708 0.53 14.88 -49.95
CA SER A 708 -0.78 14.75 -50.57
C SER A 708 -1.32 13.33 -50.41
N TYR A 709 -2.46 13.16 -49.74
CA TYR A 709 -3.34 12.02 -49.97
C TYR A 709 -4.81 12.42 -49.85
N SER A 710 -5.57 12.01 -50.86
CA SER A 710 -6.98 12.31 -51.08
C SER A 710 -7.88 11.38 -50.26
N TYR A 711 -8.86 11.93 -49.54
CA TYR A 711 -9.98 11.12 -49.01
C TYR A 711 -10.83 10.61 -50.18
N PRO A 712 -11.27 9.34 -50.20
CA PRO A 712 -12.22 8.85 -51.18
C PRO A 712 -13.57 9.57 -51.05
N ALA A 713 -14.11 10.04 -52.17
CA ALA A 713 -15.13 11.09 -52.30
C ALA A 713 -16.57 10.70 -51.88
N ASN A 714 -16.77 9.81 -50.91
CA ASN A 714 -18.12 9.42 -50.49
C ASN A 714 -18.31 9.25 -48.98
N GLU A 715 -17.45 9.85 -48.16
CA GLU A 715 -17.56 9.78 -46.71
C GLU A 715 -17.55 11.15 -46.04
N ARG A 716 -18.31 11.21 -44.94
CA ARG A 716 -18.55 12.36 -44.08
C ARG A 716 -17.23 13.00 -43.61
N SER A 717 -17.32 14.23 -43.10
CA SER A 717 -16.20 15.00 -42.57
C SER A 717 -15.34 14.18 -41.58
N VAL A 718 -14.03 14.48 -41.48
CA VAL A 718 -13.10 13.78 -40.55
C VAL A 718 -13.68 13.63 -39.12
N PRO A 719 -14.37 14.64 -38.54
CA PRO A 719 -15.04 14.51 -37.24
C PRO A 719 -16.09 13.39 -37.17
N GLU A 720 -16.76 13.08 -38.28
CA GLU A 720 -17.88 12.13 -38.37
C GLU A 720 -17.43 10.70 -38.71
N THR A 721 -16.11 10.46 -38.80
CA THR A 721 -15.53 9.15 -39.13
C THR A 721 -15.18 8.35 -37.87
N THR A 722 -15.40 7.03 -37.89
CA THR A 722 -15.11 6.14 -36.74
C THR A 722 -13.62 6.11 -36.38
N VAL A 723 -13.32 5.93 -35.09
CA VAL A 723 -11.95 5.87 -34.55
C VAL A 723 -11.10 4.82 -35.26
N ALA A 724 -11.64 3.64 -35.55
CA ALA A 724 -10.93 2.57 -36.25
C ALA A 724 -10.45 3.00 -37.65
N ARG A 725 -11.24 3.84 -38.34
CA ARG A 725 -10.92 4.31 -39.69
C ARG A 725 -9.95 5.49 -39.69
N LYS A 726 -10.06 6.35 -38.67
CA LYS A 726 -9.04 7.37 -38.33
C LYS A 726 -7.67 6.72 -38.06
N MET A 727 -7.65 5.64 -37.27
CA MET A 727 -6.45 4.84 -36.98
C MET A 727 -5.85 4.19 -38.25
N LEU A 728 -6.70 3.63 -39.12
CA LEU A 728 -6.25 3.06 -40.39
C LEU A 728 -5.60 4.10 -41.30
N CYS A 729 -6.16 5.32 -41.34
CA CYS A 729 -5.58 6.43 -42.09
C CYS A 729 -4.23 6.89 -41.50
N ALA A 730 -4.12 6.94 -40.16
CA ALA A 730 -2.87 7.26 -39.47
C ALA A 730 -1.78 6.20 -39.73
N ALA A 731 -2.13 4.92 -39.73
CA ALA A 731 -1.19 3.81 -39.94
C ALA A 731 -0.51 3.84 -41.33
N GLY A 732 -1.19 4.40 -42.34
CA GLY A 732 -0.65 4.52 -43.70
C GLY A 732 0.20 5.77 -43.96
N ARG A 733 0.28 6.72 -43.01
CA ARG A 733 0.98 7.99 -43.22
C ARG A 733 2.50 7.84 -43.08
N LYS A 734 3.22 8.47 -44.01
CA LYS A 734 4.66 8.69 -43.92
C LYS A 734 4.88 10.19 -43.75
N THR A 735 5.73 10.57 -42.81
CA THR A 735 6.14 11.98 -42.65
C THR A 735 7.67 12.04 -42.57
N PRO A 736 8.29 13.10 -43.10
CA PRO A 736 9.75 13.22 -43.12
C PRO A 736 10.37 13.64 -41.77
N ARG A 737 9.57 14.03 -40.77
CA ARG A 737 10.02 14.44 -39.42
C ARG A 737 9.13 13.83 -38.34
N VAL A 738 9.73 13.36 -37.25
CA VAL A 738 9.02 12.63 -36.17
C VAL A 738 7.96 13.52 -35.50
N GLU A 739 8.28 14.77 -35.18
CA GLU A 739 7.31 15.73 -34.61
C GLU A 739 6.05 15.92 -35.48
N ASN A 740 6.16 15.82 -36.81
CA ASN A 740 5.00 15.97 -37.71
C ASN A 740 4.03 14.79 -37.62
N ALA A 741 4.49 13.60 -37.22
CA ALA A 741 3.61 12.46 -37.00
C ALA A 741 2.62 12.74 -35.85
N ALA A 742 3.12 13.31 -34.75
CA ALA A 742 2.33 13.65 -33.57
C ALA A 742 1.29 14.74 -33.86
N TYR A 743 1.68 15.85 -34.50
CA TYR A 743 0.73 16.91 -34.87
C TYR A 743 -0.32 16.44 -35.87
N SER A 744 0.03 15.53 -36.79
CA SER A 744 -0.93 14.99 -37.75
C SER A 744 -1.95 14.05 -37.10
N LEU A 745 -1.55 13.32 -36.05
CA LEU A 745 -2.44 12.47 -35.26
C LEU A 745 -3.43 13.35 -34.48
N PHE A 746 -2.95 14.39 -33.81
CA PHE A 746 -3.84 15.32 -33.09
C PHE A 746 -4.90 15.92 -34.01
N GLY A 747 -4.53 16.33 -35.22
CA GLY A 747 -5.50 16.82 -36.21
C GLY A 747 -6.51 15.77 -36.70
N ILE A 748 -6.14 14.48 -36.81
CA ILE A 748 -7.08 13.41 -37.19
C ILE A 748 -8.14 13.18 -36.11
N PHE A 749 -7.78 13.40 -34.84
CA PHE A 749 -8.65 13.19 -33.69
C PHE A 749 -9.29 14.47 -33.17
N ASP A 750 -9.28 15.56 -33.96
CA ASP A 750 -9.85 16.87 -33.61
C ASP A 750 -9.30 17.45 -32.29
N ILE A 751 -8.03 17.14 -31.98
CA ILE A 751 -7.28 17.68 -30.84
C ILE A 751 -6.46 18.87 -31.34
N TYR A 752 -6.80 20.07 -30.87
CA TYR A 752 -6.07 21.29 -31.21
C TYR A 752 -5.12 21.65 -30.07
N MET A 753 -3.82 21.59 -30.33
CA MET A 753 -2.80 22.18 -29.45
C MET A 753 -2.30 23.50 -30.01
N LEU A 754 -2.08 24.48 -29.14
CA LEU A 754 -1.29 25.67 -29.47
C LEU A 754 0.13 25.24 -29.83
N LEU A 755 0.62 25.68 -31.00
CA LEU A 755 1.99 25.44 -31.47
C LEU A 755 3.00 26.07 -30.49
N LEU A 756 3.58 25.25 -29.61
CA LEU A 756 4.74 25.61 -28.80
C LEU A 756 6.00 25.29 -29.61
N TYR A 757 6.60 26.30 -30.25
CA TYR A 757 7.95 26.20 -30.78
C TYR A 757 8.94 26.82 -29.80
N GLY A 758 9.96 26.05 -29.43
CA GLY A 758 11.13 26.51 -28.71
C GLY A 758 12.21 25.44 -28.78
N GLU A 759 13.02 25.43 -29.83
CA GLU A 759 14.31 24.73 -29.83
C GLU A 759 15.45 25.71 -29.64
N GLY A 760 16.41 25.30 -28.82
CA GLY A 760 17.53 26.12 -28.38
C GLY A 760 18.58 26.39 -29.45
N GLY A 761 19.54 27.23 -29.04
CA GLY A 761 20.91 27.15 -29.54
C GLY A 761 21.25 27.86 -30.85
N LYS A 762 20.74 29.08 -31.08
CA LYS A 762 21.45 30.26 -31.65
C LYS A 762 20.48 31.25 -32.33
N GLY A 763 20.38 32.46 -31.77
CA GLY A 763 20.09 33.71 -32.50
C GLY A 763 18.62 34.03 -32.84
N LEU A 764 18.09 35.08 -32.18
CA LEU A 764 16.86 35.79 -32.56
C LEU A 764 17.10 36.73 -33.75
N LEU A 765 16.17 36.74 -34.72
CA LEU A 765 15.88 37.89 -35.59
C LEU A 765 14.36 37.89 -35.93
N PRO A 766 13.62 38.98 -35.65
CA PRO A 766 12.19 39.09 -35.97
C PRO A 766 11.99 39.75 -37.35
N LEU A 767 10.84 39.51 -38.03
CA LEU A 767 10.20 40.38 -39.03
C LEU A 767 8.81 39.80 -39.46
N PRO A 768 7.87 40.56 -40.05
CA PRO A 768 6.67 41.04 -39.37
C PRO A 768 5.33 40.61 -40.02
N GLY A 769 4.26 40.67 -39.21
CA GLY A 769 2.89 41.05 -39.58
C GLY A 769 2.19 40.38 -40.78
N ARG A 770 1.16 39.59 -40.50
CA ARG A 770 -0.14 39.66 -41.21
C ARG A 770 -1.25 39.13 -40.32
N GLU A 771 -2.18 40.03 -40.01
CA GLU A 771 -3.47 39.77 -39.41
C GLU A 771 -4.28 38.78 -40.26
N HIS A 772 -4.99 37.87 -39.60
CA HIS A 772 -6.29 37.39 -40.06
C HIS A 772 -7.21 37.29 -38.84
N GLU A 773 -7.98 38.35 -38.63
CA GLU A 773 -9.18 38.37 -37.77
C GLU A 773 -10.32 37.59 -38.45
N ALA A 774 -11.07 36.81 -37.66
CA ALA A 774 -12.53 36.65 -37.68
C ALA A 774 -12.90 35.40 -36.85
N VAL A 775 -13.89 35.30 -35.96
CA VAL A 775 -14.89 36.20 -35.36
C VAL A 775 -15.35 35.42 -34.10
N GLY A 776 -15.46 36.08 -32.94
CA GLY A 776 -16.07 35.48 -31.74
C GLY A 776 -16.13 36.49 -30.60
N ARG A 777 -17.32 37.05 -30.35
CA ARG A 777 -17.60 38.18 -29.46
C ARG A 777 -17.17 37.93 -28.01
N ARG A 778 -16.48 38.93 -27.44
CA ARG A 778 -16.31 39.17 -26.00
C ARG A 778 -17.64 39.34 -25.28
N VAL A 779 -17.70 38.86 -24.04
CA VAL A 779 -18.24 39.63 -22.91
C VAL A 779 -17.14 39.71 -21.86
N ASP A 780 -16.74 40.95 -21.57
CA ASP A 780 -15.77 41.38 -20.56
C ASP A 780 -16.22 41.02 -19.14
N LEU A 781 -15.28 40.70 -18.26
CA LEU A 781 -15.31 41.16 -16.85
C LEU A 781 -13.88 41.45 -16.37
N ASN A 782 -13.54 42.75 -16.41
CA ASN A 782 -12.55 43.41 -15.56
C ASN A 782 -12.99 43.34 -14.09
N PHE A 783 -12.06 43.18 -13.14
CA PHE A 783 -11.93 44.00 -11.91
C PHE A 783 -10.59 43.65 -11.25
N ARG A 784 -9.53 44.45 -11.47
CA ARG A 784 -9.00 45.49 -10.55
C ARG A 784 -8.85 45.06 -9.08
N GLY A 785 -7.62 44.74 -8.70
CA GLY A 785 -7.11 44.86 -7.33
C GLY A 785 -5.70 45.43 -7.36
N LYS A 786 -5.56 46.73 -7.06
CA LYS A 786 -4.28 47.45 -6.90
C LYS A 786 -3.63 47.04 -5.58
N ILE A 787 -2.32 46.80 -5.58
CA ILE A 787 -1.44 47.12 -4.45
C ILE A 787 -0.19 47.81 -5.01
N THR A 788 -0.01 49.08 -4.67
CA THR A 788 1.31 49.68 -4.43
C THR A 788 1.19 50.86 -3.44
N GLN A 789 1.92 50.70 -2.33
CA GLN A 789 2.66 51.69 -1.55
C GLN A 789 1.97 53.00 -1.11
N LYS A 790 1.63 53.08 0.19
CA LYS A 790 2.41 53.82 1.20
C LYS A 790 1.99 53.42 2.61
#